data_AF-A0A1H9UDC2-F1
#
_entry.id   AF-A0A1H9UDC2-F1
#
_cell.length_a   1.000
_cell.length_b   1.000
_cell.length_c   1.000
_cell.angle_alpha   90.00
_cell.angle_beta   90.00
_cell.angle_gamma   90.00
#
_symmetry.space_group_name_H-M   'P 1'
#
loop_
_entity.id
_entity.type
_entity.pdbx_description
1 polymer ?
#
loop_
_entity_poly.entity_id
_entity_poly.type
_entity_poly.pdbx_seq_one_letter_code
_entity_poly.pdbx_strand_id
1 'polypeptide(L)'
;MSLWTWGEYFRMRTYSRRALAALTAVAASTIVPIGATTARAAETLRCDSSVTMFASLADGQFRKYQHDEPENGSRMRPGADAIGGGWNMLWFTGTGGNVYQVLSTGNLHRFHWNGTTWDRFPPNNEGWSEKIAEGWDPNLSQNKVTVDKRGDFYKINANGDITWERYENGAWEKRILETGAPERYDSIFAAGDGVFFVRDPQADGQLYRYEYDSDSQRWIERKRYVNGGNGANSNRQYFSAGGDIFYGVEPRDGLDGFLWWYRFDKETGSLKPRVLVDTGIPTGMRWSAITNTCELLGTPEPTRPVVPQRLNQPSVAVEVNKRMSFFYVNPNGGLTVAKQRNDGDREILDFTTMPDHQRFTGSPAVAVRQDGRIEAVANSSEDAEVRGHLQAEAGGLWPSKALRHGGWMAGDPVIVAGANNVSSMFSIDVNGALWRRTGARANDGFMPWVKVGGTGIPKHDFTVVRRGADFEIVARFADGAVKAAKITNELGAWRTVGDGAVGKPAVVSHLRDGELQVYVRRADGKIYTKRETGTSFPAAWSPVGDFVAAGAPAAVLTGRDIVELAVRGTDDFVYQTGQVAPGESGYRTWKIEKGPYETLVDPTASLLPDGSFTIHWRTPNGELIALYGTGGQVESRVFTGGVAKR
;
A
#
# COMPACT_ATOMS: atom_id res chain seq x y z
N MET A 1 -37.62 -67.26 23.04
CA MET A 1 -37.10 -68.58 22.61
C MET A 1 -37.52 -68.77 21.15
N SER A 2 -36.60 -69.14 20.27
CA SER A 2 -36.79 -69.73 18.91
C SER A 2 -38.03 -69.37 18.04
N LEU A 3 -37.75 -68.69 16.90
CA LEU A 3 -37.97 -69.14 15.49
C LEU A 3 -39.42 -69.36 14.96
N TRP A 4 -39.88 -68.68 13.87
CA TRP A 4 -39.68 -68.97 12.41
C TRP A 4 -40.22 -70.37 11.98
N THR A 5 -40.97 -70.61 10.89
CA THR A 5 -40.88 -70.23 9.45
C THR A 5 -42.20 -70.45 8.63
N TRP A 6 -42.40 -69.72 7.50
CA TRP A 6 -42.98 -70.06 6.14
C TRP A 6 -44.23 -71.00 5.98
N GLY A 7 -45.06 -71.02 4.91
CA GLY A 7 -45.08 -70.45 3.52
C GLY A 7 -45.40 -71.57 2.49
N GLU A 8 -46.09 -71.47 1.33
CA GLU A 8 -46.83 -70.46 0.52
C GLU A 8 -47.81 -71.19 -0.48
N TYR A 9 -48.64 -70.51 -1.31
CA TYR A 9 -48.97 -70.86 -2.74
C TYR A 9 -49.95 -69.86 -3.44
N PHE A 10 -50.17 -69.99 -4.77
CA PHE A 10 -50.26 -68.82 -5.69
C PHE A 10 -51.19 -68.99 -6.94
N ARG A 11 -51.70 -67.88 -7.51
CA ARG A 11 -52.01 -67.75 -8.97
C ARG A 11 -51.83 -66.30 -9.48
N MET A 12 -51.37 -66.15 -10.73
CA MET A 12 -50.99 -64.88 -11.40
C MET A 12 -52.11 -64.37 -12.34
N ARG A 13 -52.21 -63.07 -12.69
CA ARG A 13 -51.36 -62.31 -13.64
C ARG A 13 -51.40 -60.80 -13.32
N THR A 14 -50.30 -60.10 -12.97
CA THR A 14 -49.10 -59.65 -13.74
C THR A 14 -49.32 -58.40 -14.59
N TYR A 15 -48.40 -57.41 -14.68
CA TYR A 15 -47.31 -56.93 -13.82
C TYR A 15 -46.59 -55.79 -14.57
N SER A 16 -46.26 -54.65 -13.92
CA SER A 16 -44.94 -53.97 -14.01
C SER A 16 -44.95 -52.51 -13.53
N ARG A 17 -43.92 -51.96 -12.88
CA ARG A 17 -42.95 -52.50 -11.90
C ARG A 17 -42.04 -51.36 -11.40
N ARG A 18 -41.47 -51.53 -10.19
CA ARG A 18 -40.34 -50.77 -9.59
C ARG A 18 -40.66 -49.33 -9.14
N ALA A 19 -40.02 -48.81 -8.08
CA ALA A 19 -39.35 -49.49 -6.97
C ALA A 19 -39.27 -48.55 -5.76
N LEU A 20 -39.48 -49.10 -4.55
CA LEU A 20 -39.14 -48.41 -3.31
C LEU A 20 -37.64 -48.57 -3.07
N ALA A 21 -36.84 -47.58 -3.45
CA ALA A 21 -35.43 -47.53 -3.09
C ALA A 21 -35.30 -46.92 -1.67
N ALA A 22 -34.75 -47.69 -0.73
CA ALA A 22 -34.37 -47.16 0.57
C ALA A 22 -33.13 -46.26 0.41
N LEU A 23 -33.37 -44.95 0.22
CA LEU A 23 -32.31 -43.95 0.25
C LEU A 23 -31.82 -43.80 1.69
N THR A 24 -30.77 -44.53 2.03
CA THR A 24 -29.86 -44.11 3.09
C THR A 24 -29.41 -42.69 2.76
N ALA A 25 -29.82 -41.74 3.59
CA ALA A 25 -29.30 -40.38 3.53
C ALA A 25 -27.84 -40.39 4.03
N VAL A 26 -26.94 -40.90 3.18
CA VAL A 26 -25.54 -40.50 3.21
C VAL A 26 -25.58 -38.99 3.08
N ALA A 27 -25.31 -38.29 4.19
CA ALA A 27 -25.11 -36.86 4.15
C ALA A 27 -23.95 -36.61 3.20
N ALA A 28 -24.26 -36.18 1.99
CA ALA A 28 -23.28 -35.75 1.01
C ALA A 28 -22.62 -34.51 1.61
N SER A 29 -21.55 -34.73 2.36
CA SER A 29 -20.66 -33.68 2.80
C SER A 29 -20.19 -32.96 1.55
N THR A 30 -20.76 -31.79 1.32
CA THR A 30 -20.22 -30.82 0.36
C THR A 30 -18.88 -30.38 0.92
N ILE A 31 -17.85 -31.19 0.62
CA ILE A 31 -16.45 -30.81 0.70
C ILE A 31 -16.32 -29.66 -0.29
N VAL A 32 -16.56 -28.45 0.20
CA VAL A 32 -16.21 -27.22 -0.52
C VAL A 32 -14.72 -27.33 -0.77
N PRO A 33 -14.26 -27.36 -2.04
CA PRO A 33 -12.84 -27.46 -2.32
C PRO A 33 -12.15 -26.20 -1.79
N ILE A 34 -11.44 -26.35 -0.68
CA ILE A 34 -10.57 -25.30 -0.12
C ILE A 34 -9.48 -25.08 -1.17
N GLY A 35 -9.51 -23.93 -1.83
CA GLY A 35 -8.73 -23.72 -3.05
C GLY A 35 -9.54 -23.84 -4.34
N ALA A 36 -10.76 -23.29 -4.38
CA ALA A 36 -11.28 -22.71 -5.61
C ALA A 36 -10.35 -21.56 -6.03
N THR A 37 -9.29 -21.87 -6.78
CA THR A 37 -8.54 -20.86 -7.53
C THR A 37 -9.53 -20.17 -8.46
N THR A 38 -9.66 -18.86 -8.35
CA THR A 38 -10.38 -18.08 -9.35
C THR A 38 -9.72 -18.35 -10.69
N ALA A 39 -10.47 -18.87 -11.65
CA ALA A 39 -9.98 -19.06 -13.01
C ALA A 39 -9.56 -17.71 -13.57
N ARG A 40 -8.25 -17.44 -13.58
CA ARG A 40 -7.69 -16.28 -14.26
C ARG A 40 -7.96 -16.46 -15.75
N ALA A 41 -8.23 -15.35 -16.44
CA ALA A 41 -8.04 -15.34 -17.88
C ALA A 41 -6.56 -15.67 -18.16
N ALA A 42 -6.28 -16.53 -19.13
CA ALA A 42 -4.91 -16.84 -19.53
C ALA A 42 -4.24 -15.55 -20.04
N GLU A 43 -3.05 -15.23 -19.51
CA GLU A 43 -2.37 -13.99 -19.85
C GLU A 43 -1.95 -14.03 -21.33
N THR A 44 -2.61 -13.20 -22.14
CA THR A 44 -2.51 -13.26 -23.60
C THR A 44 -1.48 -12.25 -24.08
N LEU A 45 -0.33 -12.72 -24.58
CA LEU A 45 0.63 -11.86 -25.24
C LEU A 45 0.06 -11.37 -26.58
N ARG A 46 0.09 -10.05 -26.79
CA ARG A 46 -0.11 -9.38 -28.07
C ARG A 46 1.18 -8.67 -28.45
N CYS A 47 1.59 -8.75 -29.71
CA CYS A 47 2.68 -7.98 -30.28
C CYS A 47 2.27 -7.43 -31.66
N ASP A 48 2.87 -6.32 -32.08
CA ASP A 48 2.95 -5.98 -33.50
C ASP A 48 3.89 -6.95 -34.23
N SER A 49 3.76 -7.07 -35.56
CA SER A 49 4.51 -8.03 -36.38
C SER A 49 6.04 -7.84 -36.36
N SER A 50 6.52 -6.65 -35.96
CA SER A 50 7.95 -6.35 -35.88
C SER A 50 8.27 -5.30 -34.82
N VAL A 51 9.34 -5.52 -34.06
CA VAL A 51 9.87 -4.55 -33.08
C VAL A 51 10.81 -3.57 -33.77
N THR A 52 10.48 -2.28 -33.66
CA THR A 52 11.42 -1.21 -34.00
C THR A 52 12.43 -1.05 -32.87
N MET A 53 13.68 -1.34 -33.23
CA MET A 53 14.84 -1.25 -32.35
C MET A 53 15.74 -0.10 -32.81
N PHE A 54 16.33 0.60 -31.86
CA PHE A 54 17.23 1.72 -32.10
C PHE A 54 18.59 1.45 -31.51
N ALA A 55 19.63 1.98 -32.16
CA ALA A 55 20.98 1.93 -31.63
C ALA A 55 21.81 3.16 -32.01
N SER A 56 22.69 3.57 -31.08
CA SER A 56 23.76 4.52 -31.36
C SER A 56 25.10 3.81 -31.48
N LEU A 57 25.85 4.16 -32.51
CA LEU A 57 27.25 3.78 -32.68
C LEU A 57 28.16 4.73 -31.89
N ALA A 58 29.43 4.34 -31.69
CA ALA A 58 30.40 5.15 -30.94
C ALA A 58 30.78 6.48 -31.62
N ASP A 59 30.54 6.61 -32.93
CA ASP A 59 30.66 7.85 -33.71
C ASP A 59 29.43 8.77 -33.60
N GLY A 60 28.39 8.34 -32.87
CA GLY A 60 27.13 9.06 -32.73
C GLY A 60 26.15 8.88 -33.89
N GLN A 61 26.41 8.01 -34.88
CA GLN A 61 25.38 7.59 -35.84
C GLN A 61 24.24 6.88 -35.11
N PHE A 62 23.01 7.16 -35.53
CA PHE A 62 21.80 6.55 -34.99
C PHE A 62 21.09 5.73 -36.07
N ARG A 63 20.82 4.46 -35.75
CA ARG A 63 20.31 3.47 -36.69
C ARG A 63 19.04 2.80 -36.17
N LYS A 64 18.13 2.53 -37.09
CA LYS A 64 16.89 1.79 -36.87
C LYS A 64 17.05 0.37 -37.42
N TYR A 65 16.70 -0.60 -36.61
CA TYR A 65 16.66 -2.03 -36.94
C TYR A 65 15.23 -2.57 -36.78
N GLN A 66 14.98 -3.78 -37.27
CA GLN A 66 13.71 -4.49 -37.11
C GLN A 66 13.98 -5.92 -36.61
N HIS A 67 13.15 -6.41 -35.70
CA HIS A 67 13.08 -7.82 -35.29
C HIS A 67 11.65 -8.31 -35.49
N ASP A 68 11.46 -9.18 -36.47
CA ASP A 68 10.15 -9.73 -36.87
C ASP A 68 9.74 -10.89 -35.94
N GLU A 69 8.44 -11.17 -35.80
CA GLU A 69 7.90 -12.22 -34.88
C GLU A 69 8.45 -12.14 -33.44
N PRO A 70 8.34 -10.97 -32.77
CA PRO A 70 8.96 -10.75 -31.47
C PRO A 70 8.45 -11.65 -30.34
N GLU A 71 7.26 -12.24 -30.48
CA GLU A 71 6.68 -13.21 -29.55
C GLU A 71 7.42 -14.55 -29.51
N ASN A 72 8.15 -14.87 -30.60
CA ASN A 72 8.90 -16.10 -30.83
C ASN A 72 10.42 -15.93 -30.64
N GLY A 73 10.94 -14.71 -30.76
CA GLY A 73 12.38 -14.44 -30.73
C GLY A 73 13.08 -14.90 -32.00
N SER A 74 12.56 -14.51 -33.18
CA SER A 74 13.11 -14.91 -34.47
C SER A 74 14.50 -14.27 -34.75
N ARG A 75 15.09 -14.52 -35.93
CA ARG A 75 16.32 -13.81 -36.30
C ARG A 75 16.02 -12.36 -36.65
N MET A 76 16.87 -11.47 -36.16
CA MET A 76 16.82 -10.04 -36.46
C MET A 76 16.93 -9.80 -37.97
N ARG A 77 16.18 -8.82 -38.50
CA ARG A 77 16.16 -8.55 -39.93
C ARG A 77 17.53 -8.02 -40.38
N PRO A 78 18.15 -8.58 -41.43
CA PRO A 78 19.45 -8.11 -41.91
C PRO A 78 19.43 -6.65 -42.36
N GLY A 79 20.43 -5.88 -41.94
CA GLY A 79 20.61 -4.47 -42.31
C GLY A 79 20.04 -3.49 -41.27
N ALA A 80 20.24 -2.20 -41.53
CA ALA A 80 19.80 -1.11 -40.65
C ALA A 80 19.64 0.19 -41.44
N ASP A 81 18.59 0.96 -41.14
CA ASP A 81 18.40 2.28 -41.72
C ASP A 81 19.20 3.31 -40.89
N ALA A 82 20.00 4.15 -41.56
CA ALA A 82 20.61 5.32 -40.93
C ALA A 82 19.57 6.43 -40.81
N ILE A 83 19.21 6.80 -39.58
CA ILE A 83 18.10 7.75 -39.30
C ILE A 83 18.53 9.01 -38.54
N GLY A 84 19.83 9.17 -38.23
CA GLY A 84 20.34 10.38 -37.61
C GLY A 84 21.82 10.32 -37.21
N GLY A 85 22.30 11.43 -36.64
CA GLY A 85 23.63 11.56 -36.05
C GLY A 85 23.57 12.49 -34.82
N GLY A 86 24.63 12.51 -34.00
CA GLY A 86 24.67 13.26 -32.74
C GLY A 86 24.09 12.53 -31.53
N TRP A 87 23.95 11.20 -31.60
CA TRP A 87 23.38 10.36 -30.54
C TRP A 87 24.45 9.74 -29.62
N ASN A 88 25.54 10.47 -29.39
CA ASN A 88 26.67 10.07 -28.53
C ASN A 88 26.46 10.38 -27.03
N MET A 89 25.43 11.15 -26.68
CA MET A 89 25.05 11.47 -25.29
C MET A 89 24.24 10.33 -24.63
N LEU A 90 23.73 10.54 -23.42
CA LEU A 90 22.72 9.65 -22.83
C LEU A 90 21.41 9.77 -23.62
N TRP A 91 20.88 8.64 -24.07
CA TRP A 91 19.56 8.54 -24.70
C TRP A 91 18.88 7.23 -24.31
N PHE A 92 17.56 7.14 -24.43
CA PHE A 92 16.76 5.93 -24.20
C PHE A 92 15.39 6.07 -24.88
N THR A 93 14.69 4.96 -25.11
CA THR A 93 13.36 4.95 -25.73
C THR A 93 12.24 4.91 -24.69
N GLY A 94 11.00 5.12 -25.15
CA GLY A 94 9.79 4.75 -24.43
C GLY A 94 8.67 4.36 -25.39
N THR A 95 7.43 4.48 -24.91
CA THR A 95 6.21 4.19 -25.66
C THR A 95 6.05 5.03 -26.94
N GLY A 96 5.35 4.48 -27.93
CA GLY A 96 4.90 5.16 -29.17
C GLY A 96 5.98 5.51 -30.20
N GLY A 97 7.27 5.24 -29.92
CA GLY A 97 8.37 5.78 -30.72
C GLY A 97 8.96 7.08 -30.16
N ASN A 98 8.61 7.45 -28.92
CA ASN A 98 9.32 8.51 -28.19
C ASN A 98 10.76 8.08 -27.92
N VAL A 99 11.72 8.96 -28.21
CA VAL A 99 13.14 8.80 -27.89
C VAL A 99 13.59 10.00 -27.10
N TYR A 100 14.21 9.75 -25.95
CA TYR A 100 14.67 10.77 -25.02
C TYR A 100 16.18 10.94 -25.12
N GLN A 101 16.67 12.16 -24.98
CA GLN A 101 18.10 12.47 -24.89
C GLN A 101 18.34 13.42 -23.72
N VAL A 102 19.36 13.14 -22.90
CA VAL A 102 19.86 14.10 -21.91
C VAL A 102 21.06 14.80 -22.52
N LEU A 103 20.94 16.10 -22.74
CA LEU A 103 22.01 16.94 -23.26
C LEU A 103 23.08 17.18 -22.17
N SER A 104 24.30 17.54 -22.58
CA SER A 104 25.41 17.88 -21.67
C SER A 104 25.12 19.03 -20.70
N THR A 105 24.07 19.82 -20.95
CA THR A 105 23.53 20.85 -20.04
C THR A 105 22.62 20.32 -18.92
N GLY A 106 22.30 19.02 -18.92
CA GLY A 106 21.31 18.41 -18.04
C GLY A 106 19.85 18.62 -18.47
N ASN A 107 19.61 19.08 -19.70
CA ASN A 107 18.27 19.19 -20.28
C ASN A 107 17.79 17.84 -20.82
N LEU A 108 16.59 17.39 -20.42
CA LEU A 108 15.92 16.25 -21.05
C LEU A 108 15.10 16.72 -22.25
N HIS A 109 15.44 16.24 -23.42
CA HIS A 109 14.71 16.45 -24.66
C HIS A 109 13.93 15.20 -25.07
N ARG A 110 12.71 15.40 -25.58
CA ARG A 110 11.86 14.37 -26.18
C ARG A 110 11.80 14.56 -27.69
N PHE A 111 12.19 13.51 -28.41
CA PHE A 111 12.05 13.34 -29.85
C PHE A 111 10.97 12.27 -30.11
N HIS A 112 10.40 12.23 -31.31
CA HIS A 112 9.41 11.23 -31.68
C HIS A 112 9.66 10.70 -33.10
N TRP A 113 9.70 9.38 -33.26
CA TRP A 113 9.88 8.69 -34.53
C TRP A 113 8.55 8.09 -34.99
N ASN A 114 7.94 8.64 -36.04
CA ASN A 114 6.62 8.27 -36.53
C ASN A 114 6.57 6.97 -37.38
N GLY A 115 7.64 6.17 -37.34
CA GLY A 115 7.83 5.00 -38.21
C GLY A 115 8.62 5.31 -39.49
N THR A 116 8.48 6.51 -40.05
CA THR A 116 9.11 6.91 -41.33
C THR A 116 10.16 8.03 -41.20
N THR A 117 9.96 8.96 -40.27
CA THR A 117 10.86 10.09 -40.02
C THR A 117 10.71 10.60 -38.59
N TRP A 118 11.54 11.59 -38.22
CA TRP A 118 11.38 12.33 -36.97
C TRP A 118 10.32 13.41 -37.11
N ASP A 119 9.45 13.54 -36.11
CA ASP A 119 8.46 14.60 -36.06
C ASP A 119 9.09 15.97 -35.69
N ARG A 120 8.30 17.02 -35.87
CA ARG A 120 8.63 18.40 -35.50
C ARG A 120 7.72 18.89 -34.39
N PHE A 121 8.29 19.69 -33.49
CA PHE A 121 7.62 20.13 -32.26
C PHE A 121 7.18 21.60 -32.32
N PRO A 122 6.03 21.97 -31.73
CA PRO A 122 5.58 23.36 -31.59
C PRO A 122 6.57 24.24 -30.79
N PRO A 123 6.48 25.59 -30.86
CA PRO A 123 5.40 26.38 -31.46
C PRO A 123 5.54 26.66 -32.97
N ASN A 124 6.71 26.41 -33.56
CA ASN A 124 7.03 26.77 -34.95
C ASN A 124 7.27 25.56 -35.88
N ASN A 125 7.27 24.33 -35.35
CA ASN A 125 7.64 23.10 -36.07
C ASN A 125 9.06 23.13 -36.67
N GLU A 126 9.95 23.98 -36.15
CA GLU A 126 11.37 24.00 -36.52
C GLU A 126 12.20 23.07 -35.62
N GLY A 127 11.78 22.87 -34.36
CA GLY A 127 12.45 21.95 -33.43
C GLY A 127 12.25 20.47 -33.79
N TRP A 128 13.33 19.69 -33.80
CA TRP A 128 13.29 18.21 -33.86
C TRP A 128 12.97 17.55 -32.51
N SER A 129 13.00 18.33 -31.42
CA SER A 129 12.63 17.89 -30.08
C SER A 129 12.08 19.04 -29.24
N GLU A 130 11.32 18.69 -28.21
CA GLU A 130 10.90 19.58 -27.13
C GLU A 130 11.74 19.32 -25.87
N LYS A 131 11.96 20.36 -25.04
CA LYS A 131 12.60 20.22 -23.73
C LYS A 131 11.52 19.99 -22.67
N ILE A 132 11.53 18.84 -22.02
CA ILE A 132 10.53 18.45 -21.02
C ILE A 132 11.04 18.47 -19.57
N ALA A 133 12.36 18.51 -19.35
CA ALA A 133 12.95 18.70 -18.02
C ALA A 133 14.34 19.36 -18.08
N GLU A 134 14.82 19.78 -16.91
CA GLU A 134 16.16 20.29 -16.64
C GLU A 134 16.74 19.58 -15.40
N GLY A 135 18.03 19.76 -15.13
CA GLY A 135 18.68 19.22 -13.92
C GLY A 135 18.86 17.69 -13.90
N TRP A 136 18.83 17.04 -15.07
CA TRP A 136 19.21 15.63 -15.20
C TRP A 136 20.74 15.46 -15.22
N ASP A 137 21.24 14.35 -14.69
CA ASP A 137 22.67 14.01 -14.80
C ASP A 137 22.99 13.52 -16.24
N PRO A 138 23.84 14.22 -17.01
CA PRO A 138 24.23 13.78 -18.34
C PRO A 138 25.16 12.56 -18.34
N ASN A 139 25.70 12.17 -17.17
CA ASN A 139 26.59 11.03 -17.00
C ASN A 139 25.85 9.76 -16.51
N LEU A 140 24.55 9.85 -16.26
CA LEU A 140 23.73 8.70 -15.82
C LEU A 140 23.87 7.56 -16.84
N SER A 141 24.15 6.35 -16.36
CA SER A 141 24.22 5.18 -17.23
C SER A 141 22.87 4.93 -17.91
N GLN A 142 22.88 4.63 -19.21
CA GLN A 142 21.68 4.23 -19.95
C GLN A 142 20.98 3.03 -19.30
N ASN A 143 21.74 2.12 -18.67
CA ASN A 143 21.17 0.99 -17.93
C ASN A 143 20.40 1.43 -16.65
N LYS A 144 20.63 2.63 -16.10
CA LYS A 144 19.99 3.11 -14.86
C LYS A 144 18.71 3.94 -15.10
N VAL A 145 18.18 4.00 -16.32
CA VAL A 145 16.92 4.67 -16.66
C VAL A 145 16.15 3.93 -17.77
N THR A 146 14.82 3.89 -17.66
CA THR A 146 13.93 3.25 -18.63
C THR A 146 12.54 3.91 -18.63
N VAL A 147 11.74 3.72 -19.68
CA VAL A 147 10.37 4.25 -19.81
C VAL A 147 9.41 3.17 -20.26
N ASP A 148 8.31 2.97 -19.52
CA ASP A 148 7.34 1.89 -19.76
C ASP A 148 6.32 2.19 -20.88
N LYS A 149 5.34 1.30 -21.06
CA LYS A 149 4.31 1.45 -22.12
C LYS A 149 3.38 2.66 -21.90
N ARG A 150 3.28 3.18 -20.67
CA ARG A 150 2.46 4.35 -20.30
C ARG A 150 3.22 5.68 -20.37
N GLY A 151 4.55 5.63 -20.50
CA GLY A 151 5.41 6.80 -20.43
C GLY A 151 5.97 7.06 -19.02
N ASP A 152 5.90 6.09 -18.12
CA ASP A 152 6.44 6.19 -16.77
C ASP A 152 7.95 5.92 -16.77
N PHE A 153 8.71 6.86 -16.23
CA PHE A 153 10.15 6.78 -16.11
C PHE A 153 10.52 6.06 -14.81
N TYR A 154 11.31 5.00 -14.93
CA TYR A 154 11.89 4.29 -13.78
C TYR A 154 13.41 4.50 -13.76
N LYS A 155 13.96 4.87 -12.61
CA LYS A 155 15.38 5.21 -12.47
C LYS A 155 16.02 4.57 -11.24
N ILE A 156 17.29 4.17 -11.37
CA ILE A 156 18.15 3.88 -10.22
C ILE A 156 18.99 5.13 -9.93
N ASN A 157 18.77 5.74 -8.78
CA ASN A 157 19.45 6.96 -8.36
C ASN A 157 20.82 6.64 -7.75
N ALA A 158 21.72 7.62 -7.67
CA ALA A 158 23.08 7.44 -7.12
C ALA A 158 23.11 7.00 -5.64
N ASN A 159 22.04 7.25 -4.87
CA ASN A 159 21.88 6.74 -3.50
C ASN A 159 21.36 5.29 -3.44
N GLY A 160 21.03 4.68 -4.58
CA GLY A 160 20.43 3.35 -4.71
C GLY A 160 18.91 3.31 -4.82
N ASP A 161 18.21 4.43 -4.64
CA ASP A 161 16.74 4.44 -4.67
C ASP A 161 16.19 4.18 -6.07
N ILE A 162 15.11 3.40 -6.15
CA ILE A 162 14.29 3.30 -7.35
C ILE A 162 13.21 4.37 -7.28
N THR A 163 13.19 5.29 -8.25
CA THR A 163 12.13 6.30 -8.40
C THR A 163 11.27 6.04 -9.63
N TRP A 164 9.99 6.41 -9.50
CA TRP A 164 9.00 6.55 -10.56
C TRP A 164 8.77 8.03 -10.83
N GLU A 165 8.71 8.42 -12.10
CA GLU A 165 8.38 9.78 -12.52
C GLU A 165 7.48 9.77 -13.76
N ARG A 166 6.38 10.54 -13.76
CA ARG A 166 5.51 10.74 -14.93
C ARG A 166 5.52 12.21 -15.32
N TYR A 167 5.65 12.49 -16.62
CA TYR A 167 5.48 13.82 -17.19
C TYR A 167 4.10 13.94 -17.84
N GLU A 168 3.27 14.85 -17.36
CA GLU A 168 1.91 15.05 -17.88
C GLU A 168 1.52 16.53 -17.80
N ASN A 169 0.90 17.07 -18.85
CA ASN A 169 0.37 18.43 -18.89
C ASN A 169 1.37 19.53 -18.45
N GLY A 170 2.66 19.35 -18.79
CA GLY A 170 3.74 20.29 -18.45
C GLY A 170 4.36 20.09 -17.06
N ALA A 171 3.85 19.17 -16.23
CA ALA A 171 4.32 18.93 -14.88
C ALA A 171 4.93 17.53 -14.71
N TRP A 172 5.83 17.39 -13.73
CA TRP A 172 6.37 16.10 -13.29
C TRP A 172 5.77 15.68 -11.95
N GLU A 173 5.19 14.49 -11.86
CA GLU A 173 5.02 13.80 -10.58
C GLU A 173 6.21 12.88 -10.35
N LYS A 174 6.70 12.77 -9.10
CA LYS A 174 7.84 11.93 -8.71
C LYS A 174 7.55 11.18 -7.41
N ARG A 175 7.92 9.91 -7.34
CA ARG A 175 7.72 9.04 -6.15
C ARG A 175 8.93 8.12 -5.95
N ILE A 176 9.36 7.92 -4.70
CA ILE A 176 10.30 6.83 -4.36
C ILE A 176 9.49 5.53 -4.30
N LEU A 177 9.85 4.54 -5.11
CA LEU A 177 9.25 3.21 -5.09
C LEU A 177 9.90 2.30 -4.06
N GLU A 178 11.23 2.30 -4.01
CA GLU A 178 12.02 1.47 -3.10
C GLU A 178 13.31 2.18 -2.72
N THR A 179 13.64 2.21 -1.43
CA THR A 179 14.94 2.71 -0.96
C THR A 179 16.03 1.67 -1.14
N GLY A 180 17.20 2.08 -1.64
CA GLY A 180 18.33 1.19 -1.86
C GLY A 180 19.59 1.56 -1.08
N ALA A 181 20.69 0.95 -1.50
CA ALA A 181 22.05 1.34 -1.16
C ALA A 181 22.80 1.69 -2.46
N PRO A 182 23.78 2.61 -2.45
CA PRO A 182 24.56 2.95 -3.63
C PRO A 182 25.14 1.72 -4.33
N GLU A 183 25.09 1.72 -5.67
CA GLU A 183 25.58 0.62 -6.53
C GLU A 183 25.04 -0.79 -6.21
N ARG A 184 23.90 -0.90 -5.51
CA ARG A 184 23.20 -2.19 -5.34
C ARG A 184 22.66 -2.73 -6.66
N TYR A 185 22.05 -1.86 -7.46
CA TYR A 185 21.49 -2.22 -8.76
C TYR A 185 22.20 -1.43 -9.86
N ASP A 186 22.59 -2.10 -10.95
CA ASP A 186 23.33 -1.48 -12.07
C ASP A 186 22.51 -1.36 -13.36
N SER A 187 21.38 -2.07 -13.44
CA SER A 187 20.46 -2.02 -14.57
C SER A 187 19.00 -2.02 -14.12
N ILE A 188 18.16 -1.28 -14.83
CA ILE A 188 16.69 -1.26 -14.78
C ILE A 188 16.12 -1.20 -16.20
N PHE A 189 15.09 -1.99 -16.51
CA PHE A 189 14.41 -1.94 -17.80
C PHE A 189 12.91 -2.26 -17.67
N ALA A 190 12.06 -1.41 -18.25
CA ALA A 190 10.60 -1.58 -18.25
C ALA A 190 10.16 -2.51 -19.38
N ALA A 191 9.22 -3.41 -19.10
CA ALA A 191 8.80 -4.49 -19.99
C ALA A 191 7.28 -4.68 -20.06
N GLY A 192 6.50 -3.63 -19.83
CA GLY A 192 5.04 -3.66 -19.92
C GLY A 192 4.39 -2.40 -19.36
N ASP A 193 3.22 -2.58 -18.74
CA ASP A 193 2.50 -1.57 -17.96
C ASP A 193 2.92 -1.70 -16.50
N GLY A 194 3.66 -0.74 -15.95
CA GLY A 194 4.17 -0.84 -14.57
C GLY A 194 5.20 -1.96 -14.32
N VAL A 195 5.44 -2.83 -15.30
CA VAL A 195 6.38 -3.96 -15.24
C VAL A 195 7.78 -3.47 -15.52
N PHE A 196 8.71 -3.76 -14.61
CA PHE A 196 10.13 -3.55 -14.84
C PHE A 196 10.99 -4.60 -14.14
N PHE A 197 12.21 -4.77 -14.63
CA PHE A 197 13.23 -5.66 -14.09
C PHE A 197 14.41 -4.81 -13.61
N VAL A 198 15.08 -5.25 -12.54
CA VAL A 198 16.38 -4.71 -12.12
C VAL A 198 17.42 -5.82 -11.99
N ARG A 199 18.71 -5.49 -12.16
CA ARG A 199 19.82 -6.40 -11.91
C ARG A 199 20.58 -6.04 -10.64
N ASP A 200 20.88 -7.04 -9.82
CA ASP A 200 21.76 -6.96 -8.64
C ASP A 200 23.12 -7.62 -8.99
N PRO A 201 24.15 -6.85 -9.44
CA PRO A 201 25.47 -7.41 -9.77
C PRO A 201 26.21 -7.94 -8.54
N GLN A 202 25.84 -7.51 -7.32
CA GLN A 202 26.44 -8.00 -6.08
C GLN A 202 25.93 -9.42 -5.75
N ALA A 203 24.77 -9.81 -6.29
CA ALA A 203 24.20 -11.14 -6.25
C ALA A 203 24.33 -11.87 -7.61
N ASP A 204 25.55 -12.03 -8.14
CA ASP A 204 25.84 -12.80 -9.37
C ASP A 204 25.04 -12.35 -10.62
N GLY A 205 24.67 -11.06 -10.68
CA GLY A 205 23.87 -10.51 -11.76
C GLY A 205 22.42 -11.01 -11.80
N GLN A 206 21.87 -11.45 -10.67
CA GLN A 206 20.48 -11.88 -10.55
C GLN A 206 19.50 -10.77 -11.00
N LEU A 207 18.46 -11.18 -11.72
CA LEU A 207 17.36 -10.32 -12.14
C LEU A 207 16.18 -10.41 -11.16
N TYR A 208 15.52 -9.27 -10.94
CA TYR A 208 14.34 -9.15 -10.09
C TYR A 208 13.23 -8.41 -10.83
N ARG A 209 12.07 -9.05 -10.98
CA ARG A 209 10.87 -8.47 -11.60
C ARG A 209 10.01 -7.72 -10.58
N TYR A 210 9.39 -6.65 -11.03
CA TYR A 210 8.49 -5.77 -10.32
C TYR A 210 7.28 -5.44 -11.22
N GLU A 211 6.11 -5.22 -10.63
CA GLU A 211 4.86 -4.85 -11.31
C GLU A 211 4.14 -3.83 -10.41
N TYR A 212 4.19 -2.55 -10.79
CA TYR A 212 3.69 -1.41 -10.02
C TYR A 212 2.51 -0.73 -10.73
N ASP A 213 1.33 -0.74 -10.11
CA ASP A 213 0.23 0.11 -10.59
C ASP A 213 0.44 1.55 -10.11
N SER A 214 0.62 2.46 -11.06
CA SER A 214 0.81 3.89 -10.82
C SER A 214 -0.39 4.57 -10.19
N ASP A 215 -1.60 4.04 -10.36
CA ASP A 215 -2.84 4.78 -10.12
C ASP A 215 -3.46 4.43 -8.77
N SER A 216 -3.43 3.16 -8.35
CA SER A 216 -3.63 2.78 -6.94
C SER A 216 -2.35 2.89 -6.10
N GLN A 217 -1.19 3.18 -6.70
CA GLN A 217 0.10 3.19 -6.00
C GLN A 217 0.40 1.87 -5.25
N ARG A 218 -0.02 0.73 -5.81
CA ARG A 218 0.17 -0.62 -5.23
C ARG A 218 1.26 -1.38 -5.97
N TRP A 219 2.02 -2.16 -5.21
CA TRP A 219 2.76 -3.29 -5.78
C TRP A 219 1.79 -4.44 -6.08
N ILE A 220 1.76 -4.88 -7.33
CA ILE A 220 1.08 -6.11 -7.76
C ILE A 220 2.05 -7.29 -7.59
N GLU A 221 3.29 -7.07 -7.99
CA GLU A 221 4.45 -7.93 -7.75
C GLU A 221 5.64 -7.06 -7.36
N ARG A 222 6.45 -7.49 -6.39
CA ARG A 222 7.62 -6.72 -5.94
C ARG A 222 8.80 -7.66 -5.71
N LYS A 223 9.93 -7.34 -6.35
CA LYS A 223 11.21 -8.06 -6.19
C LYS A 223 11.07 -9.58 -6.33
N ARG A 224 10.30 -10.05 -7.32
CA ARG A 224 10.24 -11.48 -7.66
C ARG A 224 11.58 -11.89 -8.26
N TYR A 225 12.25 -12.85 -7.65
CA TYR A 225 13.48 -13.39 -8.24
C TYR A 225 13.16 -14.06 -9.59
N VAL A 226 13.88 -13.64 -10.63
CA VAL A 226 13.83 -14.20 -11.97
C VAL A 226 15.05 -15.08 -12.12
N ASN A 227 14.84 -16.40 -12.25
CA ASN A 227 15.94 -17.37 -12.23
C ASN A 227 17.00 -17.03 -13.30
N GLY A 228 18.22 -16.69 -12.86
CA GLY A 228 19.33 -16.22 -13.71
C GLY A 228 19.91 -17.27 -14.66
N GLY A 229 19.38 -18.50 -14.62
CA GLY A 229 19.62 -19.53 -15.64
C GLY A 229 19.36 -19.04 -17.07
N ASN A 230 19.83 -19.82 -18.05
CA ASN A 230 19.92 -19.42 -19.46
C ASN A 230 20.88 -18.24 -19.73
N GLY A 231 21.79 -17.89 -18.80
CA GLY A 231 22.81 -16.85 -19.05
C GLY A 231 22.21 -15.44 -19.18
N ALA A 232 21.16 -15.13 -18.42
CA ALA A 232 20.60 -13.79 -18.40
C ALA A 232 21.53 -12.79 -17.69
N ASN A 233 22.35 -13.24 -16.74
CA ASN A 233 23.24 -12.41 -15.93
C ASN A 233 24.49 -11.88 -16.68
N SER A 234 24.96 -12.55 -17.73
CA SER A 234 26.18 -12.20 -18.48
C SER A 234 26.09 -10.92 -19.33
N ASN A 235 24.89 -10.38 -19.55
CA ASN A 235 24.67 -9.28 -20.49
C ASN A 235 25.18 -7.92 -19.96
N ARG A 236 25.78 -7.09 -20.82
CA ARG A 236 26.25 -5.73 -20.46
C ARG A 236 25.16 -4.66 -20.50
N GLN A 237 24.05 -4.96 -21.17
CA GLN A 237 22.91 -4.06 -21.38
C GLN A 237 21.64 -4.89 -21.58
N TYR A 238 20.52 -4.35 -21.10
CA TYR A 238 19.18 -4.90 -21.29
C TYR A 238 18.25 -3.80 -21.81
N PHE A 239 17.26 -4.18 -22.61
CA PHE A 239 16.16 -3.32 -23.07
C PHE A 239 14.97 -4.20 -23.50
N SER A 240 13.79 -3.63 -23.74
CA SER A 240 12.56 -4.40 -23.94
C SER A 240 11.64 -3.80 -25.00
N ALA A 241 10.79 -4.63 -25.57
CA ALA A 241 9.69 -4.25 -26.46
C ALA A 241 8.33 -4.15 -25.74
N GLY A 242 8.29 -4.40 -24.42
CA GLY A 242 7.08 -4.66 -23.65
C GLY A 242 6.74 -6.16 -23.56
N GLY A 243 5.58 -6.49 -22.99
CA GLY A 243 5.01 -7.86 -22.96
C GLY A 243 5.84 -8.92 -22.23
N ASP A 244 6.62 -8.54 -21.21
CA ASP A 244 7.60 -9.40 -20.52
C ASP A 244 8.70 -9.99 -21.45
N ILE A 245 8.87 -9.41 -22.64
CA ILE A 245 9.91 -9.75 -23.62
C ILE A 245 11.06 -8.73 -23.52
N PHE A 246 12.28 -9.21 -23.38
CA PHE A 246 13.47 -8.35 -23.30
C PHE A 246 14.66 -8.93 -24.03
N TYR A 247 15.61 -8.06 -24.34
CA TYR A 247 16.84 -8.38 -25.05
C TYR A 247 18.03 -8.15 -24.12
N GLY A 248 19.04 -9.01 -24.24
CA GLY A 248 20.33 -8.88 -23.55
C GLY A 248 21.47 -8.80 -24.56
N VAL A 249 22.36 -7.83 -24.39
CA VAL A 249 23.59 -7.71 -25.17
C VAL A 249 24.71 -8.43 -24.42
N GLU A 250 25.13 -9.60 -24.89
CA GLU A 250 26.22 -10.39 -24.30
C GLU A 250 27.56 -9.94 -24.91
N PRO A 251 28.52 -9.42 -24.11
CA PRO A 251 29.83 -9.02 -24.61
C PRO A 251 30.69 -10.25 -24.96
N ARG A 252 31.71 -10.04 -25.79
CA ARG A 252 32.80 -10.99 -26.00
C ARG A 252 34.15 -10.28 -25.94
N ASP A 253 35.15 -10.96 -25.38
CA ASP A 253 36.50 -10.42 -25.28
C ASP A 253 37.18 -10.42 -26.66
N GLY A 254 37.61 -9.23 -27.10
CA GLY A 254 38.30 -9.03 -28.38
C GLY A 254 37.48 -9.33 -29.64
N LEU A 255 36.17 -9.57 -29.51
CA LEU A 255 35.26 -9.94 -30.60
C LEU A 255 33.95 -9.16 -30.47
N ASP A 256 33.20 -9.08 -31.56
CA ASP A 256 31.82 -8.60 -31.51
C ASP A 256 30.93 -9.54 -30.67
N GLY A 257 29.99 -8.94 -29.95
CA GLY A 257 29.06 -9.61 -29.05
C GLY A 257 27.84 -10.22 -29.74
N PHE A 258 26.93 -10.72 -28.91
CA PHE A 258 25.67 -11.33 -29.30
C PHE A 258 24.47 -10.53 -28.79
N LEU A 259 23.37 -10.59 -29.53
CA LEU A 259 22.07 -10.15 -29.06
C LEU A 259 21.18 -11.37 -28.79
N TRP A 260 20.75 -11.50 -27.53
CA TRP A 260 19.88 -12.57 -27.07
C TRP A 260 18.48 -12.04 -26.77
N TRP A 261 17.46 -12.80 -27.15
CA TRP A 261 16.07 -12.59 -26.76
C TRP A 261 15.71 -13.48 -25.56
N TYR A 262 14.92 -12.91 -24.66
CA TYR A 262 14.37 -13.55 -23.47
C TYR A 262 12.90 -13.17 -23.34
N ARG A 263 12.11 -14.08 -22.75
CA ARG A 263 10.73 -13.82 -22.35
C ARG A 263 10.51 -14.40 -20.96
N PHE A 264 9.99 -13.58 -20.05
CA PHE A 264 9.49 -14.07 -18.77
C PHE A 264 8.09 -14.67 -18.97
N ASP A 265 7.84 -15.77 -18.26
CA ASP A 265 6.56 -16.45 -18.23
C ASP A 265 6.03 -16.38 -16.80
N LYS A 266 4.92 -15.66 -16.62
CA LYS A 266 4.35 -15.33 -15.32
C LYS A 266 3.53 -16.48 -14.71
N GLU A 267 3.10 -17.44 -15.53
CA GLU A 267 2.45 -18.68 -15.09
C GLU A 267 3.49 -19.66 -14.49
N THR A 268 4.60 -19.90 -15.19
CA THR A 268 5.70 -20.75 -14.66
C THR A 268 6.58 -20.01 -13.65
N GLY A 269 6.64 -18.69 -13.73
CA GLY A 269 7.53 -17.85 -12.93
C GLY A 269 8.99 -17.86 -13.37
N SER A 270 9.27 -18.17 -14.63
CA SER A 270 10.63 -18.40 -15.14
C SER A 270 10.87 -17.75 -16.49
N LEU A 271 12.15 -17.66 -16.90
CA LEU A 271 12.49 -17.32 -18.27
C LEU A 271 12.30 -18.53 -19.20
N LYS A 272 11.77 -18.28 -20.39
CA LYS A 272 11.82 -19.24 -21.51
C LYS A 272 13.29 -19.43 -21.97
N PRO A 273 13.61 -20.51 -22.70
CA PRO A 273 14.95 -20.68 -23.29
C PRO A 273 15.34 -19.45 -24.12
N ARG A 274 16.55 -18.92 -23.92
CA ARG A 274 17.02 -17.73 -24.66
C ARG A 274 17.27 -18.06 -26.13
N VAL A 275 16.99 -17.12 -27.02
CA VAL A 275 17.20 -17.29 -28.47
C VAL A 275 18.25 -16.28 -28.97
N LEU A 276 19.17 -16.74 -29.83
CA LEU A 276 20.20 -15.89 -30.44
C LEU A 276 19.59 -15.18 -31.66
N VAL A 277 19.23 -13.91 -31.50
CA VAL A 277 18.54 -13.16 -32.56
C VAL A 277 19.52 -12.48 -33.52
N ASP A 278 20.69 -12.03 -33.03
CA ASP A 278 21.74 -11.43 -33.86
C ASP A 278 23.17 -11.62 -33.31
N THR A 279 24.16 -11.45 -34.19
CA THR A 279 25.59 -11.66 -33.95
C THR A 279 26.41 -10.60 -34.68
N GLY A 280 27.52 -10.15 -34.08
CA GLY A 280 28.30 -9.05 -34.67
C GLY A 280 27.99 -7.70 -34.03
N ILE A 281 27.63 -7.70 -32.74
CA ILE A 281 27.24 -6.50 -31.98
C ILE A 281 28.48 -5.80 -31.39
N PRO A 282 28.90 -4.62 -31.88
CA PRO A 282 30.14 -3.99 -31.40
C PRO A 282 30.04 -3.54 -29.95
N THR A 283 31.15 -3.63 -29.21
CA THR A 283 31.19 -3.34 -27.76
C THR A 283 30.78 -1.90 -27.41
N GLY A 284 31.06 -0.92 -28.28
CA GLY A 284 30.67 0.48 -28.10
C GLY A 284 29.22 0.80 -28.49
N MET A 285 28.48 -0.15 -29.07
CA MET A 285 27.10 0.06 -29.53
C MET A 285 26.12 0.02 -28.36
N ARG A 286 25.22 0.99 -28.30
CA ARG A 286 24.15 1.10 -27.30
C ARG A 286 22.80 0.81 -27.95
N TRP A 287 21.90 0.13 -27.23
CA TRP A 287 20.62 -0.36 -27.77
C TRP A 287 19.39 0.05 -26.94
N SER A 288 18.24 0.14 -27.61
CA SER A 288 16.91 0.28 -26.99
C SER A 288 15.81 -0.06 -28.00
N ALA A 289 14.55 -0.19 -27.56
CA ALA A 289 13.41 -0.52 -28.42
C ALA A 289 12.12 0.17 -27.98
N ILE A 290 11.11 0.24 -28.86
CA ILE A 290 9.80 0.82 -28.52
C ILE A 290 9.10 -0.06 -27.48
N THR A 291 8.87 0.48 -26.27
CA THR A 291 8.54 -0.32 -25.07
C THR A 291 7.07 -0.74 -24.95
N ASN A 292 6.25 -0.43 -25.96
CA ASN A 292 4.84 -0.83 -26.05
C ASN A 292 4.52 -1.70 -27.29
N THR A 293 5.53 -2.20 -28.00
CA THR A 293 5.32 -3.02 -29.22
C THR A 293 4.70 -4.40 -28.89
N CYS A 294 4.98 -4.90 -27.68
CA CYS A 294 4.37 -6.09 -27.11
C CYS A 294 3.71 -5.74 -25.77
N GLU A 295 2.64 -6.46 -25.42
CA GLU A 295 1.96 -6.33 -24.13
C GLU A 295 1.31 -7.65 -23.69
N LEU A 296 1.16 -7.84 -22.37
CA LEU A 296 0.30 -8.88 -21.82
C LEU A 296 -1.10 -8.31 -21.60
N LEU A 297 -2.11 -9.03 -22.05
CA LEU A 297 -3.54 -8.74 -21.86
C LEU A 297 -4.14 -9.71 -20.83
N GLY A 298 -5.13 -9.26 -20.06
CA GLY A 298 -5.80 -10.06 -19.03
C GLY A 298 -5.07 -10.15 -17.68
N THR A 299 -3.96 -9.41 -17.52
CA THR A 299 -3.25 -9.26 -16.24
C THR A 299 -4.18 -8.68 -15.16
N PRO A 300 -4.28 -9.27 -13.95
CA PRO A 300 -5.21 -8.79 -12.92
C PRO A 300 -4.82 -7.42 -12.31
N GLU A 301 -5.33 -6.34 -12.88
CA GLU A 301 -5.26 -5.00 -12.31
C GLU A 301 -6.01 -4.88 -10.97
N PRO A 302 -5.61 -3.95 -10.08
CA PRO A 302 -6.44 -3.56 -8.95
C PRO A 302 -7.80 -3.04 -9.42
N THR A 303 -8.88 -3.39 -8.72
CA THR A 303 -10.18 -2.74 -8.92
C THR A 303 -10.40 -1.66 -7.87
N ARG A 304 -10.87 -0.48 -8.31
CA ARG A 304 -11.23 0.63 -7.41
C ARG A 304 -12.57 0.28 -6.72
N PRO A 305 -12.60 0.09 -5.38
CA PRO A 305 -13.82 -0.32 -4.69
C PRO A 305 -14.76 0.88 -4.47
N VAL A 306 -16.04 0.60 -4.25
CA VAL A 306 -16.98 1.60 -3.72
C VAL A 306 -16.74 1.75 -2.21
N VAL A 307 -16.50 2.98 -1.75
CA VAL A 307 -16.32 3.30 -0.33
C VAL A 307 -17.50 4.17 0.14
N PRO A 308 -18.40 3.64 0.99
CA PRO A 308 -19.53 4.41 1.51
C PRO A 308 -19.10 5.66 2.29
N GLN A 309 -19.92 6.71 2.24
CA GLN A 309 -19.69 7.92 3.02
C GLN A 309 -20.02 7.67 4.51
N ARG A 310 -18.99 7.64 5.35
CA ARG A 310 -19.02 7.50 6.80
C ARG A 310 -18.59 8.84 7.41
N LEU A 311 -19.57 9.71 7.60
CA LEU A 311 -19.39 10.99 8.29
C LEU A 311 -19.38 10.79 9.81
N ASN A 312 -18.94 11.79 10.57
CA ASN A 312 -18.99 11.81 12.04
C ASN A 312 -18.45 10.51 12.66
N GLN A 313 -17.16 10.24 12.40
CA GLN A 313 -16.41 9.13 12.98
C GLN A 313 -15.48 9.66 14.10
N PRO A 314 -14.96 8.78 14.98
CA PRO A 314 -14.02 9.18 16.02
C PRO A 314 -12.82 9.95 15.46
N SER A 315 -12.47 11.04 16.15
CA SER A 315 -11.38 11.96 15.80
C SER A 315 -10.03 11.49 16.35
N VAL A 316 -8.94 11.70 15.63
CA VAL A 316 -7.56 11.41 16.10
C VAL A 316 -6.89 12.70 16.61
N ALA A 317 -6.08 12.60 17.66
CA ALA A 317 -5.35 13.72 18.23
C ALA A 317 -3.84 13.50 18.24
N VAL A 318 -3.07 14.58 18.07
CA VAL A 318 -1.62 14.61 18.30
C VAL A 318 -1.23 15.89 19.03
N GLU A 319 -0.17 15.84 19.84
CA GLU A 319 0.46 17.04 20.41
C GLU A 319 1.75 17.36 19.67
N VAL A 320 1.93 18.62 19.27
CA VAL A 320 3.21 19.13 18.74
C VAL A 320 3.49 20.47 19.39
N ASN A 321 4.71 20.64 19.91
CA ASN A 321 5.14 21.85 20.63
C ASN A 321 4.12 22.26 21.72
N LYS A 322 3.67 21.27 22.51
CA LYS A 322 2.65 21.38 23.58
C LYS A 322 1.25 21.85 23.15
N ARG A 323 0.98 21.90 21.85
CA ARG A 323 -0.35 22.24 21.31
C ARG A 323 -0.99 21.00 20.69
N MET A 324 -2.17 20.66 21.19
CA MET A 324 -2.99 19.60 20.61
C MET A 324 -3.57 20.04 19.25
N SER A 325 -3.61 19.11 18.32
CA SER A 325 -4.33 19.20 17.06
C SER A 325 -5.21 17.96 16.90
N PHE A 326 -6.51 18.17 16.73
CA PHE A 326 -7.54 17.14 16.64
C PHE A 326 -8.11 17.08 15.23
N PHE A 327 -8.15 15.91 14.62
CA PHE A 327 -8.47 15.70 13.21
C PHE A 327 -9.73 14.84 13.05
N TYR A 328 -10.66 15.28 12.21
CA TYR A 328 -11.91 14.56 11.93
C TYR A 328 -12.45 14.86 10.53
N VAL A 329 -13.27 13.96 9.98
CA VAL A 329 -14.11 14.23 8.82
C VAL A 329 -15.37 14.95 9.29
N ASN A 330 -15.60 16.18 8.81
CA ASN A 330 -16.77 16.99 9.16
C ASN A 330 -18.04 16.52 8.40
N PRO A 331 -19.26 16.96 8.78
CA PRO A 331 -20.51 16.53 8.13
C PRO A 331 -20.63 16.84 6.63
N ASN A 332 -19.75 17.68 6.07
CA ASN A 332 -19.74 18.02 4.64
C ASN A 332 -18.73 17.16 3.85
N GLY A 333 -18.00 16.24 4.50
CA GLY A 333 -16.94 15.44 3.88
C GLY A 333 -15.56 16.11 3.86
N GLY A 334 -15.37 17.23 4.56
CA GLY A 334 -14.09 17.92 4.68
C GLY A 334 -13.22 17.40 5.82
N LEU A 335 -11.95 17.08 5.55
CA LEU A 335 -10.96 16.79 6.59
C LEU A 335 -10.66 18.08 7.36
N THR A 336 -10.93 18.07 8.66
CA THR A 336 -10.89 19.27 9.51
C THR A 336 -9.92 19.06 10.64
N VAL A 337 -9.12 20.09 10.93
CA VAL A 337 -8.30 20.18 12.14
C VAL A 337 -8.86 21.23 13.09
N ALA A 338 -8.94 20.90 14.37
CA ALA A 338 -9.12 21.84 15.47
C ALA A 338 -7.80 21.90 16.26
N LYS A 339 -7.15 23.07 16.32
CA LYS A 339 -5.80 23.24 16.88
C LYS A 339 -5.82 24.21 18.06
N GLN A 340 -5.13 23.88 19.16
CA GLN A 340 -4.96 24.80 20.29
C GLN A 340 -4.25 26.09 19.87
N ARG A 341 -4.83 27.24 20.24
CA ARG A 341 -4.34 28.54 19.79
C ARG A 341 -2.96 28.87 20.34
N ASN A 342 -2.75 28.71 21.65
CA ASN A 342 -1.49 29.05 22.33
C ASN A 342 -0.83 27.81 22.98
N ASP A 343 0.42 27.92 23.42
CA ASP A 343 1.06 26.91 24.31
C ASP A 343 0.43 27.05 25.71
N GLY A 344 0.16 25.93 26.39
CA GLY A 344 -0.46 25.87 27.72
C GLY A 344 -1.96 26.23 27.78
N ASP A 345 -2.46 27.01 26.82
CA ASP A 345 -3.88 27.32 26.63
C ASP A 345 -4.65 26.08 26.17
N ARG A 346 -5.33 25.45 27.14
CA ARG A 346 -6.14 24.26 26.96
C ARG A 346 -7.64 24.59 26.97
N GLU A 347 -8.02 25.73 26.39
CA GLU A 347 -9.43 26.16 26.30
C GLU A 347 -9.84 26.60 24.88
N ILE A 348 -8.97 27.31 24.14
CA ILE A 348 -9.30 27.87 22.82
C ILE A 348 -8.78 27.01 21.66
N LEU A 349 -9.68 26.62 20.74
CA LEU A 349 -9.39 25.90 19.50
C LEU A 349 -9.68 26.75 18.26
N ASP A 350 -8.74 26.78 17.32
CA ASP A 350 -8.90 27.32 15.97
C ASP A 350 -9.21 26.17 14.99
N PHE A 351 -10.28 26.33 14.20
CA PHE A 351 -10.79 25.31 13.28
C PHE A 351 -10.45 25.63 11.83
N THR A 352 -9.87 24.66 11.11
CA THR A 352 -9.53 24.76 9.69
C THR A 352 -9.98 23.49 8.96
N THR A 353 -10.90 23.63 8.01
CA THR A 353 -11.16 22.57 7.02
C THR A 353 -10.07 22.64 5.94
N MET A 354 -9.49 21.51 5.57
CA MET A 354 -8.45 21.43 4.55
C MET A 354 -9.03 21.67 3.14
N PRO A 355 -8.26 22.30 2.23
CA PRO A 355 -8.72 22.68 0.89
C PRO A 355 -8.76 21.51 -0.10
N ASP A 356 -9.11 21.79 -1.36
CA ASP A 356 -9.04 20.92 -2.56
C ASP A 356 -9.96 19.68 -2.61
N HIS A 357 -10.17 18.96 -1.50
CA HIS A 357 -11.02 17.77 -1.49
C HIS A 357 -12.04 17.78 -0.33
N GLN A 358 -13.31 17.46 -0.63
CA GLN A 358 -14.43 17.47 0.34
C GLN A 358 -15.27 16.17 0.28
N ARG A 359 -14.65 15.04 -0.10
CA ARG A 359 -15.30 13.72 -0.12
C ARG A 359 -14.61 12.71 0.79
N PHE A 360 -13.84 13.20 1.78
CA PHE A 360 -13.25 12.38 2.81
C PHE A 360 -14.32 11.60 3.59
N THR A 361 -13.94 10.43 4.10
CA THR A 361 -14.81 9.46 4.77
C THR A 361 -14.01 8.64 5.78
N GLY A 362 -14.70 8.11 6.80
CA GLY A 362 -14.08 7.27 7.82
C GLY A 362 -13.45 8.06 8.97
N SER A 363 -12.77 7.34 9.89
CA SER A 363 -11.85 7.99 10.82
C SER A 363 -10.55 8.37 10.08
N PRO A 364 -10.00 9.58 10.30
CA PRO A 364 -8.70 9.93 9.76
C PRO A 364 -7.56 9.22 10.51
N ALA A 365 -6.38 9.21 9.92
CA ALA A 365 -5.13 8.89 10.59
C ALA A 365 -4.16 10.08 10.52
N VAL A 366 -3.28 10.18 11.50
CA VAL A 366 -2.36 11.32 11.67
C VAL A 366 -0.98 10.81 12.06
N ALA A 367 0.06 11.44 11.53
CA ALA A 367 1.44 11.28 11.98
C ALA A 367 2.08 12.64 12.27
N VAL A 368 3.02 12.63 13.22
CA VAL A 368 4.00 13.71 13.39
C VAL A 368 5.32 13.22 12.80
N ARG A 369 5.86 13.95 11.83
CA ARG A 369 7.18 13.68 11.23
C ARG A 369 8.29 14.11 12.19
N GLN A 370 9.52 13.65 11.99
CA GLN A 370 10.66 13.97 12.88
C GLN A 370 11.00 15.46 12.87
N ASP A 371 10.70 16.18 11.79
CA ASP A 371 10.78 17.65 11.70
C ASP A 371 9.62 18.40 12.40
N GLY A 372 8.66 17.69 13.01
CA GLY A 372 7.50 18.28 13.68
C GLY A 372 6.34 18.67 12.76
N ARG A 373 6.41 18.41 11.44
CA ARG A 373 5.27 18.59 10.54
C ARG A 373 4.22 17.50 10.76
N ILE A 374 2.96 17.90 10.82
CA ILE A 374 1.84 16.97 10.90
C ILE A 374 1.42 16.56 9.49
N GLU A 375 1.14 15.27 9.32
CA GLU A 375 0.55 14.68 8.11
C GLU A 375 -0.75 13.99 8.50
N ALA A 376 -1.87 14.43 7.94
CA ALA A 376 -3.20 13.93 8.26
C ALA A 376 -3.90 13.45 7.00
N VAL A 377 -4.47 12.24 7.06
CA VAL A 377 -5.10 11.54 5.94
C VAL A 377 -6.45 10.95 6.33
N ALA A 378 -7.33 10.74 5.35
CA ALA A 378 -8.55 9.94 5.48
C ALA A 378 -8.78 9.17 4.17
N ASN A 379 -9.70 8.20 4.16
CA ASN A 379 -10.15 7.58 2.91
C ASN A 379 -11.11 8.54 2.18
N SER A 380 -11.40 8.28 0.91
CA SER A 380 -12.27 9.07 0.04
C SER A 380 -13.48 8.25 -0.41
N SER A 381 -14.67 8.83 -0.27
CA SER A 381 -15.94 8.26 -0.75
C SER A 381 -16.20 8.51 -2.24
N GLU A 382 -15.36 9.32 -2.89
CA GLU A 382 -15.43 9.66 -4.30
C GLU A 382 -14.63 8.67 -5.16
N ASP A 383 -13.46 8.25 -4.67
CA ASP A 383 -12.49 7.52 -5.49
C ASP A 383 -11.71 6.42 -4.73
N ALA A 384 -12.07 6.12 -3.48
CA ALA A 384 -11.40 5.13 -2.62
C ALA A 384 -9.90 5.38 -2.36
N GLU A 385 -9.41 6.59 -2.65
CA GLU A 385 -8.02 6.95 -2.37
C GLU A 385 -7.88 7.43 -0.93
N VAL A 386 -6.84 6.94 -0.24
CA VAL A 386 -6.34 7.63 0.94
C VAL A 386 -5.75 8.96 0.47
N ARG A 387 -6.34 10.05 0.94
CA ARG A 387 -5.99 11.43 0.60
C ARG A 387 -5.70 12.20 1.87
N GLY A 388 -4.96 13.30 1.78
CA GLY A 388 -4.64 14.10 2.96
C GLY A 388 -3.75 15.30 2.68
N HIS A 389 -3.23 15.92 3.74
CA HIS A 389 -2.26 17.02 3.64
C HIS A 389 -1.11 16.79 4.62
N LEU A 390 0.08 17.17 4.17
CA LEU A 390 1.27 17.39 4.99
C LEU A 390 1.41 18.90 5.18
N GLN A 391 1.66 19.39 6.40
CA GLN A 391 1.96 20.81 6.60
C GLN A 391 3.19 21.24 5.79
N ALA A 392 3.23 22.50 5.30
CA ALA A 392 4.42 23.00 4.63
C ALA A 392 5.62 23.04 5.59
N GLU A 393 5.41 23.57 6.80
CA GLU A 393 6.37 23.74 7.88
C GLU A 393 5.76 23.31 9.22
N ALA A 394 6.60 23.04 10.22
CA ALA A 394 6.15 22.47 11.51
C ALA A 394 5.15 23.41 12.23
N GLY A 395 3.90 22.97 12.39
CA GLY A 395 2.85 23.78 12.98
C GLY A 395 2.30 24.90 12.06
N GLY A 396 2.82 25.05 10.84
CA GLY A 396 2.45 26.07 9.86
C GLY A 396 1.19 25.75 9.05
N LEU A 397 1.06 26.43 7.89
CA LEU A 397 -0.10 26.30 7.00
C LEU A 397 -0.17 24.95 6.28
N TRP A 398 -1.38 24.57 5.91
CA TRP A 398 -1.67 23.42 5.04
C TRP A 398 -1.56 23.84 3.57
N PRO A 399 -0.82 23.10 2.71
CA PRO A 399 -0.76 23.35 1.28
C PRO A 399 -2.15 23.28 0.63
N SER A 400 -2.34 24.09 -0.41
CA SER A 400 -3.64 24.28 -1.08
C SER A 400 -4.16 23.02 -1.78
N LYS A 401 -3.27 22.13 -2.24
CA LYS A 401 -3.60 20.88 -2.96
C LYS A 401 -3.49 19.67 -2.03
N ALA A 402 -4.42 18.73 -2.14
CA ALA A 402 -4.39 17.47 -1.39
C ALA A 402 -3.35 16.49 -1.97
N LEU A 403 -2.66 15.79 -1.08
CA LEU A 403 -1.79 14.66 -1.43
C LEU A 403 -2.62 13.42 -1.72
N ARG A 404 -2.31 12.75 -2.84
CA ARG A 404 -2.86 11.43 -3.20
C ARG A 404 -1.94 10.35 -2.66
N HIS A 405 -2.37 9.64 -1.62
CA HIS A 405 -1.76 8.39 -1.18
C HIS A 405 -2.41 7.17 -1.85
N GLY A 406 -3.26 7.37 -2.86
CA GLY A 406 -3.85 6.32 -3.70
C GLY A 406 -4.47 5.20 -2.87
N GLY A 407 -4.11 3.97 -3.19
CA GLY A 407 -4.34 2.80 -2.34
C GLY A 407 -5.61 2.04 -2.63
N TRP A 408 -6.66 2.67 -3.16
CA TRP A 408 -7.96 2.06 -3.52
C TRP A 408 -8.48 1.14 -2.40
N MET A 409 -8.48 1.67 -1.18
CA MET A 409 -8.71 0.93 0.07
C MET A 409 -10.18 0.96 0.45
N ALA A 410 -10.66 -0.11 1.07
CA ALA A 410 -12.05 -0.19 1.55
C ALA A 410 -12.17 0.10 3.06
N GLY A 411 -11.06 0.07 3.79
CA GLY A 411 -10.99 0.43 5.20
C GLY A 411 -10.53 1.85 5.47
N ASP A 412 -10.58 2.23 6.74
CA ASP A 412 -9.98 3.48 7.20
C ASP A 412 -8.43 3.35 7.18
N PRO A 413 -7.68 4.45 7.00
CA PRO A 413 -6.24 4.43 7.23
C PRO A 413 -5.94 4.37 8.74
N VAL A 414 -4.80 3.77 9.10
CA VAL A 414 -4.21 3.83 10.45
C VAL A 414 -2.72 4.10 10.28
N ILE A 415 -2.18 5.17 10.89
CA ILE A 415 -0.73 5.44 10.86
C ILE A 415 -0.16 5.17 12.25
N VAL A 416 0.98 4.48 12.29
CA VAL A 416 1.73 4.18 13.52
C VAL A 416 3.21 4.52 13.28
N ALA A 417 3.83 5.24 14.22
CA ALA A 417 5.27 5.51 14.18
C ALA A 417 6.06 4.22 14.42
N GLY A 418 7.00 3.88 13.52
CA GLY A 418 7.90 2.75 13.66
C GLY A 418 9.20 3.09 14.41
N ALA A 419 10.24 2.28 14.20
CA ALA A 419 11.60 2.62 14.60
C ALA A 419 12.07 3.93 13.93
N ASN A 420 12.95 4.67 14.62
CA ASN A 420 13.55 5.94 14.14
C ASN A 420 12.51 6.98 13.67
N ASN A 421 11.31 6.96 14.25
CA ASN A 421 10.15 7.81 13.91
C ASN A 421 9.69 7.71 12.43
N VAL A 422 10.10 6.67 11.69
CA VAL A 422 9.61 6.40 10.34
C VAL A 422 8.20 5.84 10.44
N SER A 423 7.20 6.61 9.99
CA SER A 423 5.80 6.22 10.08
C SER A 423 5.43 5.12 9.08
N SER A 424 4.53 4.24 9.49
CA SER A 424 3.90 3.21 8.64
C SER A 424 2.39 3.39 8.65
N MET A 425 1.81 3.54 7.46
CA MET A 425 0.37 3.63 7.21
C MET A 425 -0.15 2.26 6.82
N PHE A 426 -1.26 1.84 7.42
CA PHE A 426 -1.94 0.57 7.22
C PHE A 426 -3.37 0.81 6.76
N SER A 427 -3.90 -0.06 5.90
CA SER A 427 -5.34 -0.12 5.60
C SER A 427 -5.73 -1.48 5.03
N ILE A 428 -7.03 -1.66 4.79
CA ILE A 428 -7.65 -2.94 4.40
C ILE A 428 -8.31 -2.79 3.02
N ASP A 429 -8.09 -3.75 2.13
CA ASP A 429 -8.72 -3.74 0.81
C ASP A 429 -10.16 -4.33 0.81
N VAL A 430 -10.80 -4.34 -0.36
CA VAL A 430 -12.18 -4.83 -0.51
C VAL A 430 -12.34 -6.31 -0.11
N ASN A 431 -11.27 -7.11 -0.24
CA ASN A 431 -11.22 -8.55 0.05
C ASN A 431 -10.79 -8.84 1.50
N GLY A 432 -10.51 -7.80 2.29
CA GLY A 432 -10.04 -7.95 3.67
C GLY A 432 -8.58 -8.38 3.78
N ALA A 433 -7.72 -8.03 2.82
CA ALA A 433 -6.28 -8.16 2.99
C ALA A 433 -5.66 -6.89 3.59
N LEU A 434 -4.62 -7.05 4.39
CA LEU A 434 -3.84 -5.97 4.99
C LEU A 434 -2.80 -5.44 4.00
N TRP A 435 -2.76 -4.12 3.84
CA TRP A 435 -1.76 -3.40 3.09
C TRP A 435 -1.03 -2.40 4.00
N ARG A 436 0.27 -2.17 3.72
CA ARG A 436 1.13 -1.23 4.44
C ARG A 436 1.89 -0.36 3.44
N ARG A 437 2.07 0.92 3.75
CA ARG A 437 3.12 1.76 3.16
C ARG A 437 3.93 2.44 4.25
N THR A 438 5.22 2.63 4.01
CA THR A 438 6.19 3.16 5.00
C THR A 438 6.87 4.39 4.43
N GLY A 439 7.20 5.38 5.26
CA GLY A 439 8.09 6.48 4.87
C GLY A 439 9.40 5.93 4.29
N ALA A 440 9.88 6.49 3.17
CA ALA A 440 11.16 6.06 2.60
C ALA A 440 12.31 6.27 3.62
N ARG A 441 12.31 7.44 4.26
CA ARG A 441 13.21 7.83 5.36
C ARG A 441 12.42 8.67 6.37
N ALA A 442 13.10 9.16 7.40
CA ALA A 442 12.55 10.26 8.19
C ALA A 442 12.27 11.46 7.27
N ASN A 443 11.11 12.09 7.45
CA ASN A 443 10.66 13.30 6.73
C ASN A 443 10.45 13.18 5.20
N ASP A 444 10.82 12.07 4.57
CA ASP A 444 10.49 11.71 3.17
C ASP A 444 8.97 11.40 3.01
N GLY A 445 8.52 11.22 1.76
CA GLY A 445 7.19 10.67 1.47
C GLY A 445 7.08 9.17 1.76
N PHE A 446 5.84 8.66 1.84
CA PHE A 446 5.59 7.22 1.91
C PHE A 446 5.88 6.54 0.55
N MET A 447 6.61 5.43 0.58
CA MET A 447 6.74 4.47 -0.54
C MET A 447 5.36 3.87 -0.94
N PRO A 448 5.24 3.08 -2.02
CA PRO A 448 3.99 2.44 -2.43
C PRO A 448 3.38 1.50 -1.39
N TRP A 449 2.11 1.13 -1.62
CA TRP A 449 1.42 0.11 -0.84
C TRP A 449 1.95 -1.29 -1.17
N VAL A 450 2.49 -1.97 -0.15
CA VAL A 450 2.87 -3.39 -0.16
C VAL A 450 1.73 -4.19 0.46
N LYS A 451 1.34 -5.32 -0.17
CA LYS A 451 0.41 -6.28 0.43
C LYS A 451 1.15 -7.06 1.52
N VAL A 452 0.68 -6.96 2.76
CA VAL A 452 1.30 -7.60 3.93
C VAL A 452 0.74 -9.02 4.14
N GLY A 453 -0.54 -9.23 3.82
CA GLY A 453 -1.15 -10.57 3.81
C GLY A 453 -2.59 -10.58 4.31
N GLY A 454 -3.08 -11.79 4.60
CA GLY A 454 -4.43 -12.01 5.12
C GLY A 454 -5.55 -11.90 4.08
N THR A 455 -6.74 -12.30 4.50
CA THR A 455 -8.03 -12.22 3.78
C THR A 455 -9.15 -12.08 4.82
N GLY A 456 -10.28 -11.48 4.43
CA GLY A 456 -11.47 -11.38 5.30
C GLY A 456 -11.31 -10.53 6.57
N ILE A 457 -10.21 -9.81 6.75
CA ILE A 457 -10.02 -8.84 7.84
C ILE A 457 -11.07 -7.73 7.68
N PRO A 458 -11.86 -7.40 8.71
CA PRO A 458 -12.83 -6.31 8.59
C PRO A 458 -12.18 -4.92 8.46
N LYS A 459 -12.85 -4.08 7.67
CA LYS A 459 -12.34 -2.80 7.15
C LYS A 459 -12.18 -1.68 8.19
N HIS A 460 -12.73 -1.86 9.39
CA HIS A 460 -12.78 -0.82 10.44
C HIS A 460 -12.58 -1.38 11.86
N ASP A 461 -13.03 -2.62 12.12
CA ASP A 461 -12.93 -3.31 13.42
C ASP A 461 -11.52 -3.88 13.70
N PHE A 462 -10.48 -3.12 13.37
CA PHE A 462 -9.08 -3.46 13.61
C PHE A 462 -8.31 -2.30 14.24
N THR A 463 -7.28 -2.65 15.02
CA THR A 463 -6.34 -1.73 15.65
C THR A 463 -4.93 -2.23 15.39
N VAL A 464 -4.01 -1.32 15.04
CA VAL A 464 -2.58 -1.61 14.86
C VAL A 464 -1.79 -0.86 15.92
N VAL A 465 -0.88 -1.56 16.60
CA VAL A 465 0.02 -0.98 17.61
C VAL A 465 1.48 -1.30 17.28
N ARG A 466 2.40 -0.47 17.77
CA ARG A 466 3.84 -0.74 17.72
C ARG A 466 4.22 -1.76 18.80
N ARG A 467 5.06 -2.74 18.46
CA ARG A 467 5.67 -3.71 19.40
C ARG A 467 7.19 -3.75 19.16
N GLY A 468 7.92 -2.95 19.93
CA GLY A 468 9.39 -2.82 19.78
C GLY A 468 9.79 -2.12 18.48
N ALA A 469 10.36 -2.88 17.53
CA ALA A 469 10.67 -2.42 16.17
C ALA A 469 9.58 -2.78 15.14
N ASP A 470 8.69 -3.72 15.48
CA ASP A 470 7.64 -4.26 14.62
C ASP A 470 6.26 -3.69 15.01
N PHE A 471 5.21 -4.22 14.41
CA PHE A 471 3.81 -3.89 14.73
C PHE A 471 3.00 -5.17 15.04
N GLU A 472 1.86 -5.02 15.68
CA GLU A 472 0.83 -6.06 15.80
C GLU A 472 -0.51 -5.49 15.36
N ILE A 473 -1.31 -6.29 14.66
CA ILE A 473 -2.73 -6.01 14.39
C ILE A 473 -3.59 -6.90 15.28
N VAL A 474 -4.64 -6.32 15.86
CA VAL A 474 -5.75 -7.07 16.45
C VAL A 474 -7.02 -6.68 15.70
N ALA A 475 -7.76 -7.69 15.24
CA ALA A 475 -9.01 -7.50 14.52
C ALA A 475 -10.13 -8.36 15.13
N ARG A 476 -11.33 -7.78 15.21
CA ARG A 476 -12.58 -8.52 15.39
C ARG A 476 -13.08 -8.94 14.01
N PHE A 477 -13.39 -10.21 13.83
CA PHE A 477 -13.97 -10.78 12.61
C PHE A 477 -15.51 -10.78 12.67
N ALA A 478 -16.17 -11.06 11.55
CA ALA A 478 -17.63 -10.98 11.44
C ALA A 478 -18.39 -11.96 12.37
N ASP A 479 -17.75 -13.10 12.69
CA ASP A 479 -18.15 -14.11 13.68
C ASP A 479 -18.02 -13.62 15.15
N GLY A 480 -17.48 -12.43 15.39
CA GLY A 480 -17.16 -11.91 16.72
C GLY A 480 -15.88 -12.49 17.33
N ALA A 481 -15.11 -13.29 16.57
CA ALA A 481 -13.81 -13.79 16.99
C ALA A 481 -12.75 -12.68 16.90
N VAL A 482 -11.92 -12.57 17.93
CA VAL A 482 -10.85 -11.58 18.04
C VAL A 482 -9.51 -12.29 17.89
N LYS A 483 -8.69 -11.83 16.95
CA LYS A 483 -7.41 -12.47 16.59
C LYS A 483 -6.32 -11.41 16.51
N ALA A 484 -5.13 -11.76 16.99
CA ALA A 484 -3.93 -10.93 16.96
C ALA A 484 -2.90 -11.52 15.99
N ALA A 485 -2.15 -10.70 15.28
CA ALA A 485 -1.05 -11.13 14.41
C ALA A 485 0.08 -10.11 14.38
N LYS A 486 1.32 -10.59 14.44
CA LYS A 486 2.51 -9.75 14.27
C LYS A 486 2.64 -9.34 12.81
N ILE A 487 3.05 -8.10 12.56
CA ILE A 487 3.37 -7.54 11.25
C ILE A 487 4.85 -7.19 11.22
N THR A 488 5.57 -7.78 10.26
CA THR A 488 6.95 -7.42 9.94
C THR A 488 6.98 -6.81 8.53
N ASN A 489 7.57 -7.50 7.56
CA ASN A 489 7.32 -7.29 6.13
C ASN A 489 6.02 -7.99 5.67
N GLU A 490 5.66 -9.08 6.35
CA GLU A 490 4.49 -9.92 6.09
C GLU A 490 3.60 -10.04 7.33
N LEU A 491 2.39 -10.56 7.15
CA LEU A 491 1.43 -10.84 8.22
C LEU A 491 1.72 -12.23 8.80
N GLY A 492 2.14 -12.27 10.06
CA GLY A 492 2.36 -13.52 10.80
C GLY A 492 1.08 -14.31 11.05
N ALA A 493 1.23 -15.54 11.54
CA ALA A 493 0.11 -16.41 11.87
C ALA A 493 -0.85 -15.77 12.89
N TRP A 494 -2.16 -15.92 12.65
CA TRP A 494 -3.20 -15.44 13.56
C TRP A 494 -3.22 -16.22 14.88
N ARG A 495 -3.32 -15.48 15.97
CA ARG A 495 -3.35 -15.97 17.35
C ARG A 495 -4.71 -15.61 17.95
N THR A 496 -5.45 -16.60 18.45
CA THR A 496 -6.78 -16.37 19.03
C THR A 496 -6.66 -15.56 20.33
N VAL A 497 -7.36 -14.42 20.39
CA VAL A 497 -7.55 -13.64 21.62
C VAL A 497 -8.81 -14.12 22.34
N GLY A 498 -9.93 -14.28 21.62
CA GLY A 498 -11.20 -14.75 22.20
C GLY A 498 -12.38 -14.55 21.26
N ASP A 499 -13.59 -14.61 21.81
CA ASP A 499 -14.86 -14.58 21.06
C ASP A 499 -15.92 -13.64 21.68
N GLY A 500 -17.06 -13.51 20.97
CA GLY A 500 -18.23 -12.78 21.45
C GLY A 500 -18.04 -11.26 21.52
N ALA A 501 -17.04 -10.71 20.82
CA ALA A 501 -16.76 -9.27 20.80
C ALA A 501 -17.70 -8.53 19.82
N VAL A 502 -17.99 -7.27 20.17
CA VAL A 502 -18.85 -6.35 19.41
C VAL A 502 -18.11 -5.03 19.22
N GLY A 503 -17.98 -4.59 17.97
CA GLY A 503 -17.24 -3.37 17.60
C GLY A 503 -15.72 -3.53 17.61
N LYS A 504 -15.01 -2.42 17.39
CA LYS A 504 -13.55 -2.37 17.27
C LYS A 504 -12.84 -2.76 18.58
N PRO A 505 -11.80 -3.62 18.56
CA PRO A 505 -11.00 -3.91 19.74
C PRO A 505 -10.02 -2.76 20.03
N ALA A 506 -9.92 -2.34 21.29
CA ALA A 506 -8.83 -1.48 21.77
C ALA A 506 -7.62 -2.34 22.15
N VAL A 507 -6.40 -1.81 21.96
CA VAL A 507 -5.16 -2.54 22.18
C VAL A 507 -4.08 -1.60 22.71
N VAL A 508 -3.28 -2.07 23.64
CA VAL A 508 -2.00 -1.47 24.03
C VAL A 508 -0.89 -2.54 24.01
N SER A 509 0.38 -2.11 23.97
CA SER A 509 1.55 -2.97 24.19
C SER A 509 2.31 -2.44 25.41
N HIS A 510 2.48 -3.28 26.44
CA HIS A 510 3.10 -2.90 27.71
C HIS A 510 4.56 -2.49 27.57
N LEU A 511 5.01 -1.53 28.39
CA LEU A 511 6.35 -0.93 28.23
C LEU A 511 7.49 -1.83 28.73
N ARG A 512 7.20 -2.78 29.63
CA ARG A 512 8.21 -3.61 30.32
C ARG A 512 8.59 -4.88 29.58
N ASP A 513 7.62 -5.49 28.91
CA ASP A 513 7.66 -6.84 28.34
C ASP A 513 7.17 -6.87 26.89
N GLY A 514 6.51 -5.81 26.42
CA GLY A 514 5.89 -5.74 25.10
C GLY A 514 4.64 -6.61 24.98
N GLU A 515 4.03 -7.08 26.07
CA GLU A 515 2.80 -7.88 26.02
C GLU A 515 1.60 -7.03 25.57
N LEU A 516 0.77 -7.59 24.70
CA LEU A 516 -0.47 -6.95 24.27
C LEU A 516 -1.54 -7.05 25.36
N GLN A 517 -2.20 -5.93 25.70
CA GLN A 517 -3.46 -5.98 26.43
C GLN A 517 -4.60 -5.50 25.52
N VAL A 518 -5.59 -6.38 25.33
CA VAL A 518 -6.71 -6.22 24.41
C VAL A 518 -7.99 -5.99 25.21
N TYR A 519 -8.78 -5.02 24.77
CA TYR A 519 -10.05 -4.61 25.37
C TYR A 519 -11.17 -4.69 24.34
N VAL A 520 -12.30 -5.27 24.73
CA VAL A 520 -13.48 -5.43 23.86
C VAL A 520 -14.77 -5.17 24.61
N ARG A 521 -15.79 -4.70 23.91
CA ARG A 521 -17.18 -4.79 24.36
C ARG A 521 -17.76 -6.14 23.92
N ARG A 522 -18.63 -6.76 24.73
CA ARG A 522 -19.35 -8.00 24.36
C ARG A 522 -20.86 -7.74 24.24
N ALA A 523 -21.61 -8.77 23.88
CA ALA A 523 -23.04 -8.66 23.57
C ALA A 523 -23.94 -8.28 24.76
N ASP A 524 -23.46 -8.44 25.99
CA ASP A 524 -24.07 -7.93 27.24
C ASP A 524 -23.79 -6.44 27.48
N GLY A 525 -23.04 -5.80 26.57
CA GLY A 525 -22.64 -4.40 26.63
C GLY A 525 -21.47 -4.10 27.57
N LYS A 526 -20.98 -5.08 28.35
CA LYS A 526 -19.86 -4.90 29.27
C LYS A 526 -18.52 -4.90 28.55
N ILE A 527 -17.53 -4.29 29.20
CA ILE A 527 -16.14 -4.28 28.74
C ILE A 527 -15.37 -5.43 29.37
N TYR A 528 -14.57 -6.10 28.55
CA TYR A 528 -13.73 -7.22 28.91
C TYR A 528 -12.29 -7.01 28.46
N THR A 529 -11.34 -7.54 29.22
CA THR A 529 -9.90 -7.49 28.94
C THR A 529 -9.27 -8.88 28.89
N LYS A 530 -8.23 -9.00 28.06
CA LYS A 530 -7.23 -10.06 28.11
C LYS A 530 -5.85 -9.44 27.90
N ARG A 531 -4.90 -9.79 28.77
CA ARG A 531 -3.47 -9.58 28.54
C ARG A 531 -2.89 -10.83 27.89
N GLU A 532 -1.92 -10.65 27.00
CA GLU A 532 -1.07 -11.71 26.47
C GLU A 532 -0.28 -12.35 27.62
N THR A 533 0.23 -13.56 27.42
CA THR A 533 1.18 -14.19 28.33
C THR A 533 2.21 -14.92 27.48
N GLY A 534 3.38 -14.31 27.33
CA GLY A 534 4.40 -14.71 26.35
C GLY A 534 3.92 -14.52 24.91
N THR A 535 3.36 -15.58 24.30
CA THR A 535 2.89 -15.59 22.90
C THR A 535 1.41 -15.94 22.74
N SER A 536 0.70 -16.22 23.84
CA SER A 536 -0.70 -16.69 23.86
C SER A 536 -1.60 -15.75 24.68
N PHE A 537 -2.92 -16.00 24.67
CA PHE A 537 -3.87 -15.28 25.53
C PHE A 537 -4.60 -16.27 26.45
N PRO A 538 -4.94 -15.89 27.70
CA PRO A 538 -5.75 -16.70 28.61
C PRO A 538 -7.11 -17.10 28.00
N ALA A 539 -7.65 -18.25 28.41
CA ALA A 539 -8.91 -18.76 27.87
C ALA A 539 -10.13 -17.87 28.20
N ALA A 540 -10.30 -17.50 29.48
CA ALA A 540 -11.41 -16.67 29.95
C ALA A 540 -11.16 -15.18 29.72
N TRP A 541 -12.22 -14.43 29.38
CA TRP A 541 -12.23 -12.97 29.38
C TRP A 541 -12.46 -12.44 30.81
N SER A 542 -11.67 -11.47 31.27
CA SER A 542 -11.86 -10.81 32.57
C SER A 542 -12.72 -9.55 32.41
N PRO A 543 -13.79 -9.34 33.21
CA PRO A 543 -14.61 -8.13 33.12
C PRO A 543 -13.86 -6.91 33.68
N VAL A 544 -14.03 -5.76 33.02
CA VAL A 544 -13.55 -4.46 33.50
C VAL A 544 -14.68 -3.81 34.29
N GLY A 545 -14.99 -4.38 35.46
CA GLY A 545 -16.17 -4.02 36.25
C GLY A 545 -17.49 -4.35 35.54
N ASP A 546 -18.59 -3.77 36.03
CA ASP A 546 -19.96 -4.13 35.64
C ASP A 546 -20.69 -3.09 34.76
N PHE A 547 -20.01 -2.04 34.32
CA PHE A 547 -20.63 -0.98 33.51
C PHE A 547 -21.06 -1.47 32.12
N VAL A 548 -22.25 -1.05 31.69
CA VAL A 548 -22.85 -1.41 30.39
C VAL A 548 -22.67 -0.23 29.42
N ALA A 549 -21.73 -0.37 28.49
CA ALA A 549 -21.45 0.60 27.46
C ALA A 549 -22.40 0.44 26.25
N ALA A 550 -22.46 1.47 25.39
CA ALA A 550 -22.99 1.41 24.03
C ALA A 550 -21.88 1.42 22.96
N GLY A 551 -20.76 2.09 23.22
CA GLY A 551 -19.64 2.22 22.28
C GLY A 551 -18.56 1.14 22.42
N ALA A 552 -17.67 1.05 21.43
CA ALA A 552 -16.41 0.34 21.55
C ALA A 552 -15.50 1.02 22.61
N PRO A 553 -14.61 0.27 23.28
CA PRO A 553 -13.62 0.85 24.18
C PRO A 553 -12.51 1.57 23.41
N ALA A 554 -12.05 2.69 23.96
CA ALA A 554 -10.73 3.27 23.66
C ALA A 554 -9.78 3.00 24.84
N ALA A 555 -8.51 2.75 24.53
CA ALA A 555 -7.47 2.46 25.52
C ALA A 555 -6.18 3.22 25.20
N VAL A 556 -5.47 3.66 26.24
CA VAL A 556 -4.14 4.26 26.14
C VAL A 556 -3.28 3.75 27.28
N LEU A 557 -2.03 3.38 26.98
CA LEU A 557 -1.02 3.07 27.99
C LEU A 557 -0.21 4.34 28.27
N THR A 558 -0.20 4.77 29.52
CA THR A 558 0.57 5.95 29.97
C THR A 558 2.06 5.64 30.10
N GLY A 559 2.89 6.68 30.17
CA GLY A 559 4.33 6.55 30.46
C GLY A 559 4.68 5.93 31.82
N ARG A 560 3.67 5.67 32.67
CA ARG A 560 3.80 4.92 33.94
C ARG A 560 3.44 3.43 33.82
N ASP A 561 3.16 2.94 32.61
CA ASP A 561 2.72 1.56 32.34
C ASP A 561 1.36 1.21 33.01
N ILE A 562 0.50 2.23 33.14
CA ILE A 562 -0.90 2.15 33.57
C ILE A 562 -1.80 2.35 32.35
N VAL A 563 -2.76 1.47 32.12
CA VAL A 563 -3.80 1.64 31.08
C VAL A 563 -4.96 2.48 31.60
N GLU A 564 -5.35 3.46 30.80
CA GLU A 564 -6.53 4.30 30.96
C GLU A 564 -7.52 3.99 29.83
N LEU A 565 -8.82 4.01 30.14
CA LEU A 565 -9.91 3.51 29.30
C LEU A 565 -11.05 4.53 29.21
N ALA A 566 -11.70 4.56 28.05
CA ALA A 566 -12.91 5.33 27.82
C ALA A 566 -13.95 4.52 27.04
N VAL A 567 -15.23 4.71 27.34
CA VAL A 567 -16.37 4.18 26.59
C VAL A 567 -17.49 5.20 26.50
N ARG A 568 -18.33 5.08 25.47
CA ARG A 568 -19.64 5.72 25.43
C ARG A 568 -20.67 4.83 26.13
N GLY A 569 -21.44 5.38 27.07
CA GLY A 569 -22.54 4.72 27.76
C GLY A 569 -23.81 4.60 26.91
N THR A 570 -24.83 3.91 27.42
CA THR A 570 -26.17 3.81 26.78
C THR A 570 -27.01 5.07 26.90
N ASP A 571 -26.49 6.06 27.62
CA ASP A 571 -26.94 7.44 27.79
C ASP A 571 -26.12 8.43 26.94
N ASP A 572 -25.32 7.90 25.99
CA ASP A 572 -24.39 8.63 25.11
C ASP A 572 -23.32 9.50 25.83
N PHE A 573 -23.14 9.39 27.14
CA PHE A 573 -22.04 10.05 27.87
C PHE A 573 -20.74 9.24 27.80
N VAL A 574 -19.58 9.92 27.92
CA VAL A 574 -18.28 9.23 28.02
C VAL A 574 -17.92 8.93 29.46
N TYR A 575 -17.80 7.64 29.77
CA TYR A 575 -17.32 7.11 31.03
C TYR A 575 -15.84 6.73 30.93
N GLN A 576 -15.08 6.95 32.01
CA GLN A 576 -13.66 6.64 32.12
C GLN A 576 -13.39 5.65 33.26
N THR A 577 -12.32 4.86 33.10
CA THR A 577 -11.66 4.11 34.17
C THR A 577 -10.18 3.88 33.80
N GLY A 578 -9.41 3.23 34.68
CA GLY A 578 -8.08 2.72 34.36
C GLY A 578 -7.57 1.78 35.44
N GLN A 579 -6.43 1.13 35.18
CA GLN A 579 -5.79 0.20 36.12
C GLN A 579 -5.43 0.92 37.43
N VAL A 580 -5.58 0.22 38.57
CA VAL A 580 -5.30 0.78 39.90
C VAL A 580 -3.81 1.07 40.08
N ALA A 581 -2.92 0.14 39.70
CA ALA A 581 -1.48 0.34 39.61
C ALA A 581 -0.88 -0.31 38.33
N PRO A 582 0.39 -0.04 37.97
CA PRO A 582 1.00 -0.55 36.75
C PRO A 582 1.00 -2.08 36.67
N GLY A 583 0.45 -2.63 35.59
CA GLY A 583 0.38 -4.08 35.35
C GLY A 583 -0.64 -4.86 36.20
N GLU A 584 -1.40 -4.22 37.09
CA GLU A 584 -2.45 -4.90 37.87
C GLU A 584 -3.68 -5.28 37.04
N SER A 585 -4.42 -6.29 37.50
CA SER A 585 -5.71 -6.70 36.93
C SER A 585 -6.92 -5.91 37.47
N GLY A 586 -6.72 -5.10 38.52
CA GLY A 586 -7.76 -4.27 39.13
C GLY A 586 -7.96 -2.94 38.42
N TYR A 587 -9.22 -2.50 38.31
CA TYR A 587 -9.61 -1.22 37.70
C TYR A 587 -10.37 -0.34 38.68
N ARG A 588 -10.32 0.98 38.47
CA ARG A 588 -11.18 1.95 39.17
C ARG A 588 -12.66 1.73 38.81
N THR A 589 -13.56 2.23 39.67
CA THR A 589 -14.99 2.35 39.31
C THR A 589 -15.16 3.26 38.10
N TRP A 590 -15.98 2.85 37.13
CA TRP A 590 -16.37 3.71 36.01
C TRP A 590 -17.10 4.96 36.50
N LYS A 591 -16.70 6.12 35.98
CA LYS A 591 -17.31 7.43 36.30
C LYS A 591 -17.20 8.37 35.11
N ILE A 592 -17.98 9.46 35.13
CA ILE A 592 -17.80 10.60 34.24
C ILE A 592 -16.89 11.60 34.97
N GLU A 593 -15.66 11.80 34.48
CA GLU A 593 -14.65 12.64 35.12
C GLU A 593 -14.93 14.15 35.01
N LYS A 594 -15.75 14.58 34.04
CA LYS A 594 -16.26 15.96 33.94
C LYS A 594 -17.43 16.13 32.99
N GLY A 595 -18.60 16.40 33.58
CA GLY A 595 -19.77 16.96 32.91
C GLY A 595 -20.54 15.98 32.01
N PRO A 596 -21.88 16.08 31.95
CA PRO A 596 -22.68 15.33 31.00
C PRO A 596 -22.52 15.93 29.59
N TYR A 597 -21.45 15.56 28.88
CA TYR A 597 -21.24 15.88 27.47
C TYR A 597 -21.53 14.66 26.60
N GLU A 598 -22.71 14.64 25.99
CA GLU A 598 -23.16 13.59 25.06
C GLU A 598 -22.19 13.42 23.88
N THR A 599 -22.19 12.24 23.27
CA THR A 599 -21.44 11.96 22.04
C THR A 599 -22.16 10.95 21.16
N LEU A 600 -22.22 11.20 19.86
CA LEU A 600 -22.75 10.23 18.88
C LEU A 600 -21.67 9.22 18.42
N VAL A 601 -20.42 9.44 18.83
CA VAL A 601 -19.25 8.64 18.45
C VAL A 601 -18.58 8.03 19.67
N ASP A 602 -17.88 6.94 19.45
CA ASP A 602 -17.06 6.33 20.50
C ASP A 602 -15.84 7.23 20.76
N PRO A 603 -15.37 7.34 22.02
CA PRO A 603 -14.24 8.20 22.36
C PRO A 603 -12.95 7.70 21.71
N THR A 604 -11.92 8.54 21.70
CA THR A 604 -10.55 8.14 21.34
C THR A 604 -9.62 8.50 22.48
N ALA A 605 -8.61 7.66 22.71
CA ALA A 605 -7.58 7.88 23.72
C ALA A 605 -6.21 7.99 23.03
N SER A 606 -5.30 8.80 23.55
CA SER A 606 -4.00 9.04 22.91
C SER A 606 -2.92 9.38 23.95
N LEU A 607 -1.72 8.82 23.75
CA LEU A 607 -0.55 9.06 24.59
C LEU A 607 0.12 10.37 24.15
N LEU A 608 0.48 11.23 25.11
CA LEU A 608 1.15 12.50 24.86
C LEU A 608 2.68 12.36 25.03
N PRO A 609 3.50 13.25 24.44
CA PRO A 609 4.97 13.09 24.40
C PRO A 609 5.65 13.08 25.78
N ASP A 610 5.02 13.62 26.81
CA ASP A 610 5.48 13.65 28.20
C ASP A 610 5.13 12.39 29.01
N GLY A 611 4.45 11.42 28.41
CA GLY A 611 3.95 10.23 29.09
C GLY A 611 2.58 10.39 29.77
N SER A 612 1.99 11.60 29.71
CA SER A 612 0.59 11.84 30.07
C SER A 612 -0.34 11.35 28.95
N PHE A 613 -1.65 11.44 29.15
CA PHE A 613 -2.64 10.99 28.17
C PHE A 613 -3.76 12.00 27.96
N THR A 614 -4.47 11.85 26.85
CA THR A 614 -5.76 12.48 26.60
C THR A 614 -6.83 11.47 26.23
N ILE A 615 -8.09 11.77 26.59
CA ILE A 615 -9.30 11.07 26.15
C ILE A 615 -10.21 12.15 25.56
N HIS A 616 -10.59 12.01 24.29
CA HIS A 616 -11.34 13.04 23.57
C HIS A 616 -12.45 12.48 22.67
N TRP A 617 -13.47 13.30 22.43
CA TRP A 617 -14.65 12.96 21.65
C TRP A 617 -15.31 14.21 21.03
N ARG A 618 -16.28 14.00 20.14
CA ARG A 618 -17.09 15.06 19.53
C ARG A 618 -18.55 14.93 19.94
N THR A 619 -19.13 16.03 20.38
CA THR A 619 -20.53 16.12 20.81
C THR A 619 -21.50 16.19 19.61
N PRO A 620 -22.82 15.96 19.80
CA PRO A 620 -23.82 16.09 18.73
C PRO A 620 -23.84 17.47 18.04
N ASN A 621 -23.57 18.55 18.80
CA ASN A 621 -23.52 19.92 18.28
C ASN A 621 -22.18 20.27 17.57
N GLY A 622 -21.22 19.34 17.56
CA GLY A 622 -19.94 19.47 16.84
C GLY A 622 -18.77 20.03 17.65
N GLU A 623 -18.97 20.42 18.92
CA GLU A 623 -17.89 20.74 19.85
C GLU A 623 -16.97 19.52 20.08
N LEU A 624 -15.78 19.78 20.64
CA LEU A 624 -14.77 18.76 20.92
C LEU A 624 -14.40 18.80 22.40
N ILE A 625 -14.63 17.72 23.12
CA ILE A 625 -14.22 17.57 24.53
C ILE A 625 -12.93 16.76 24.58
N ALA A 626 -11.96 17.18 25.41
CA ALA A 626 -10.72 16.46 25.63
C ALA A 626 -10.27 16.57 27.10
N LEU A 627 -10.28 15.43 27.79
CA LEU A 627 -9.74 15.24 29.13
C LEU A 627 -8.22 15.02 29.07
N TYR A 628 -7.51 15.29 30.17
CA TYR A 628 -6.09 14.97 30.31
C TYR A 628 -5.84 14.22 31.61
N GLY A 629 -4.73 13.48 31.71
CA GLY A 629 -4.33 12.85 32.96
C GLY A 629 -2.90 12.35 32.98
N THR A 630 -2.39 12.09 34.18
CA THR A 630 -1.04 11.55 34.41
C THR A 630 -1.14 10.28 35.23
N GLY A 631 -1.28 9.13 34.54
CA GLY A 631 -1.26 7.74 35.07
C GLY A 631 -1.88 7.56 36.46
N GLY A 632 -3.19 7.30 36.51
CA GLY A 632 -3.96 7.13 37.75
C GLY A 632 -4.64 8.40 38.29
N GLN A 633 -4.35 9.57 37.71
CA GLN A 633 -4.94 10.87 38.06
C GLN A 633 -5.43 11.58 36.79
N VAL A 634 -6.63 12.17 36.83
CA VAL A 634 -7.25 12.88 35.70
C VAL A 634 -7.39 14.37 36.03
N GLU A 635 -6.82 15.23 35.20
CA GLU A 635 -7.08 16.68 35.20
C GLU A 635 -8.06 17.02 34.08
N SER A 636 -9.34 17.10 34.44
CA SER A 636 -10.41 17.28 33.47
C SER A 636 -10.59 18.74 33.04
N ARG A 637 -10.12 19.06 31.83
CA ARG A 637 -10.36 20.34 31.14
C ARG A 637 -11.43 20.14 30.04
N VAL A 638 -12.02 21.24 29.56
CA VAL A 638 -13.10 21.23 28.55
C VAL A 638 -12.80 22.34 27.56
N PHE A 639 -12.96 22.04 26.27
CA PHE A 639 -12.85 23.01 25.19
C PHE A 639 -14.25 23.28 24.66
N THR A 640 -14.79 24.47 24.89
CA THR A 640 -15.96 24.94 24.13
C THR A 640 -15.49 25.49 22.79
N GLY A 641 -14.96 24.58 21.97
CA GLY A 641 -14.58 24.81 20.59
C GLY A 641 -15.81 25.00 19.70
N GLY A 642 -16.57 26.07 19.96
CA GLY A 642 -17.74 26.42 19.18
C GLY A 642 -17.34 26.86 17.77
N VAL A 643 -18.05 26.34 16.76
CA VAL A 643 -17.98 26.87 15.40
C VAL A 643 -18.36 28.35 15.46
N ALA A 644 -17.44 29.23 15.05
CA ALA A 644 -17.70 30.67 15.01
C ALA A 644 -18.81 30.95 13.99
N LYS A 645 -20.04 31.16 14.50
CA LYS A 645 -21.19 31.54 13.66
C LYS A 645 -20.89 32.85 12.93
N ARG A 646 -20.77 32.77 11.61
CA ARG A 646 -20.81 33.87 10.64
C ARG A 646 -21.59 33.38 9.43
#